data_AF-A0A3P9NBT7-F1
#
_entry.id   AF-A0A3P9NBT7-F1
#
_cell.length_a   1.000
_cell.length_b   1.000
_cell.length_c   1.000
_cell.angle_alpha   90.00
_cell.angle_beta   90.00
_cell.angle_gamma   90.00
#
_symmetry.space_group_name_H-M   'P 1'
#
loop_
_entity.id
_entity.type
_entity.pdbx_description
1 polymer ?
#
loop_
_entity_poly.entity_id
_entity_poly.type
_entity_poly.pdbx_seq_one_letter_code
_entity_poly.pdbx_strand_id
1 'polypeptide(L)'
;MKKKQTVTEEPVEMHPSDFSLGDEEEQLGAPKKLKRVKSSEEEEVVYHPVKLSRNDLYRPPTAEELNHLKEAESLFHCSLLKMQMEELLKEVSLSERRKQQIDSFVKTVTELLETVPVSPKVEVSDLSWLSATVKVPFLLVPKATKGKFHMAPPASVDLIGSYPLGTCIKPHIKVDLTATIPADVLHPKDFLNQRYPRKRALYLAGLAQHLKSSSAVGELRYSCLHGNRLKPVLLLSPPGKDSSSFTVCVHVCPPPGFFKPSRFHPQRNNIRTEWYTGLQASNDENSEPPTPHYNGSVLGDLLPRAHLQFLSAIGSQCSAFSDGVALLKVWLHQRELDQGAGCFSGFLASMLLAYLLMNHRISNTMTAYQLLRNSLNFLASTDLTVSGISLAKDPDSTAPSLAEFHNAFQVVFVDPSGHLNMCADMTASTYKQLQLEASVSMQFWDDPTVDGFHCLLMTPKPMIRTSDCVFQLCDLVKLQATCKKQNLLSELMDHSGNYVQTVLPFLLALLQQGLDQRIHLLTHSLSPDPEWSVETEAPKYKAQPPLSFGLLLNPELAASVLEKGPPADSPKAAEFRQLWGSRSELRRFQDGAIIEAVLWDGKSTSQRRLVPKQIVTHLLQLHAGIPESCVRFVGTMVDDVITTGNEVPSTGEEESLVVVQSYDDLSRKLWKLEGLPLSITAVQGAHPALRYTQVFPPEPVRLDYSFFEREKTCRFLVPKECKPCPHYLTPITVICHMEGSGKWPHDRTAIRHIRAAFHISLAEMLKKHHNYTCSPCPTHLDVWKDGLVFRIQVAYHREPQMLRESVNAEGLLVVRDNEEAQVLEMTTIHKPLLTSTLHGLQQQQPCFGAVCRLAKRWLAAQLFSEDITEDTADLLVASLFLQPAPFTPPGSPQAGFLRFLRLLSAFDWRNNPLVVNLNKQLTAAEYTEIKNDFMASRESLPVMFIATPKDKKTSLWTRRAPSVQMLQRVMTVAAESLKVLEHQLMDGSQIQDVRVIMRPPLHAYDVLIYLNPKHVPLLRHAVDPPAVTFSRGVMSNAADQAGGAFPVVDYNPVSLYLTELREAFGDLALFFCDPYGGTVISVLWKPKAFVPAPFKTSHMTARSVEVTGEEVKTIPNVEAILEDFRVMGKGLVKSVEARTEKWMF
;
A
#
# COMPACT_ATOMS: atom_id res chain seq x y z
N MET A 1 -26.78 5.17 -50.91
CA MET A 1 -27.52 4.89 -52.17
C MET A 1 -26.54 4.36 -53.21
N LYS A 2 -26.84 3.17 -53.79
CA LYS A 2 -26.19 2.46 -54.92
C LYS A 2 -24.70 2.07 -54.74
N LYS A 3 -24.39 0.80 -54.42
CA LYS A 3 -24.28 -0.42 -55.28
C LYS A 3 -22.92 -0.49 -56.00
N LYS A 4 -22.04 -1.44 -55.62
CA LYS A 4 -21.72 -2.73 -56.32
C LYS A 4 -20.51 -2.55 -57.28
N GLN A 5 -19.56 -3.47 -57.51
CA GLN A 5 -19.36 -4.90 -57.20
C GLN A 5 -17.94 -5.36 -57.69
N THR A 6 -17.32 -6.34 -57.00
CA THR A 6 -16.51 -7.53 -57.46
C THR A 6 -15.23 -7.36 -58.33
N VAL A 7 -14.02 -7.88 -57.95
CA VAL A 7 -13.47 -9.29 -57.89
C VAL A 7 -13.15 -9.82 -59.33
N THR A 8 -11.97 -10.36 -59.76
CA THR A 8 -11.11 -11.50 -59.29
C THR A 8 -9.79 -11.65 -60.14
N GLU A 9 -8.74 -12.26 -59.54
CA GLU A 9 -7.75 -13.31 -59.99
C GLU A 9 -6.78 -13.21 -61.23
N GLU A 10 -5.45 -13.20 -60.94
CA GLU A 10 -4.32 -14.17 -61.24
C GLU A 10 -4.20 -15.01 -62.55
N PRO A 11 -3.09 -15.77 -62.84
CA PRO A 11 -1.65 -15.77 -62.40
C PRO A 11 -0.64 -15.98 -63.60
N VAL A 12 0.64 -16.32 -63.35
CA VAL A 12 1.43 -17.46 -63.97
C VAL A 12 2.97 -17.30 -63.81
N GLU A 13 3.60 -18.32 -63.22
CA GLU A 13 5.05 -18.61 -63.17
C GLU A 13 5.58 -19.22 -64.49
N MET A 14 6.89 -19.06 -64.76
CA MET A 14 7.68 -20.03 -65.54
C MET A 14 9.19 -19.91 -65.24
N HIS A 15 9.77 -21.00 -64.75
CA HIS A 15 11.19 -21.38 -64.85
C HIS A 15 11.36 -22.35 -66.05
N PRO A 16 12.55 -22.62 -66.64
CA PRO A 16 13.77 -23.03 -65.91
C PRO A 16 15.18 -22.75 -66.56
N SER A 17 16.21 -23.02 -65.75
CA SER A 17 17.56 -23.63 -66.01
C SER A 17 18.46 -23.18 -67.18
N ASP A 18 19.71 -22.73 -66.90
CA ASP A 18 20.94 -23.56 -67.00
C ASP A 18 22.25 -22.82 -66.62
N PHE A 19 23.24 -23.60 -66.14
CA PHE A 19 24.64 -23.30 -65.73
C PHE A 19 25.52 -22.79 -66.91
N SER A 20 26.71 -22.15 -66.83
CA SER A 20 27.96 -22.29 -66.05
C SER A 20 28.94 -21.13 -66.43
N LEU A 21 29.61 -20.42 -65.49
CA LEU A 21 31.03 -20.46 -65.05
C LEU A 21 32.19 -20.15 -66.04
N GLY A 22 33.16 -19.34 -65.53
CA GLY A 22 34.56 -19.13 -66.00
C GLY A 22 34.83 -17.72 -66.57
N ASP A 23 35.89 -16.95 -66.29
CA ASP A 23 37.14 -17.10 -65.53
C ASP A 23 37.77 -15.69 -65.28
N GLU A 24 38.75 -15.64 -64.36
CA GLU A 24 39.56 -14.49 -63.90
C GLU A 24 40.78 -14.16 -64.81
N GLU A 25 41.32 -12.93 -64.69
CA GLU A 25 42.76 -12.52 -64.60
C GLU A 25 42.86 -10.99 -64.90
N GLU A 26 43.32 -10.04 -64.07
CA GLU A 26 44.54 -9.74 -63.25
C GLU A 26 45.57 -8.78 -63.92
N GLN A 27 46.34 -8.07 -63.07
CA GLN A 27 47.54 -7.22 -63.26
C GLN A 27 47.36 -5.69 -63.34
N LEU A 28 48.17 -4.79 -62.73
CA LEU A 28 49.37 -4.83 -61.85
C LEU A 28 49.69 -3.37 -61.39
N GLY A 29 50.35 -3.18 -60.23
CA GLY A 29 51.33 -2.07 -60.02
C GLY A 29 51.20 -1.15 -58.78
N ALA A 30 52.04 -1.37 -57.76
CA ALA A 30 52.39 -0.43 -56.65
C ALA A 30 53.63 0.45 -57.04
N PRO A 31 54.27 1.37 -56.22
CA PRO A 31 54.26 1.52 -54.74
C PRO A 31 54.58 2.93 -54.10
N LYS A 32 54.74 2.95 -52.73
CA LYS A 32 55.48 3.90 -51.82
C LYS A 32 54.78 5.22 -51.38
N LYS A 33 54.88 5.76 -50.15
CA LYS A 33 55.58 5.43 -48.88
C LYS A 33 55.03 6.28 -47.69
N LEU A 34 54.68 5.61 -46.59
CA LEU A 34 54.99 5.87 -45.15
C LEU A 34 55.10 7.29 -44.55
N LYS A 35 54.31 7.55 -43.49
CA LYS A 35 54.81 7.92 -42.14
C LYS A 35 53.79 7.55 -41.03
N ARG A 36 54.31 7.22 -39.85
CA ARG A 36 53.65 6.55 -38.71
C ARG A 36 53.78 7.41 -37.44
N VAL A 37 52.76 7.34 -36.57
CA VAL A 37 52.69 7.58 -35.08
C VAL A 37 52.69 9.03 -34.51
N LYS A 38 51.59 9.46 -33.84
CA LYS A 38 51.40 9.53 -32.36
C LYS A 38 50.15 10.33 -31.88
N SER A 39 49.41 9.68 -30.96
CA SER A 39 48.70 10.12 -29.73
C SER A 39 47.76 11.35 -29.68
N SER A 40 46.51 11.04 -29.26
CA SER A 40 45.63 11.74 -28.29
C SER A 40 45.37 13.24 -28.43
N GLU A 41 44.12 13.59 -28.72
CA GLU A 41 43.32 14.57 -27.97
C GLU A 41 41.84 14.47 -28.39
N GLU A 42 40.96 14.68 -27.41
CA GLU A 42 39.49 14.68 -27.55
C GLU A 42 39.05 15.86 -28.42
N GLU A 43 38.47 15.61 -29.60
CA GLU A 43 37.82 16.65 -30.40
C GLU A 43 36.30 16.65 -30.17
N GLU A 44 35.80 17.80 -29.72
CA GLU A 44 34.38 18.15 -29.65
C GLU A 44 33.71 17.93 -31.01
N VAL A 45 32.65 17.10 -31.03
CA VAL A 45 31.81 16.91 -32.22
C VAL A 45 30.93 18.15 -32.41
N VAL A 46 31.38 19.08 -33.26
CA VAL A 46 30.58 20.21 -33.72
C VAL A 46 29.61 19.73 -34.81
N TYR A 47 28.30 19.80 -34.56
CA TYR A 47 27.27 19.46 -35.53
C TYR A 47 27.13 20.57 -36.59
N HIS A 48 27.34 20.23 -37.87
CA HIS A 48 26.96 21.08 -39.00
C HIS A 48 25.56 20.73 -39.51
N PRO A 49 24.69 21.71 -39.82
CA PRO A 49 23.37 21.44 -40.41
C PRO A 49 23.53 20.91 -41.84
N VAL A 50 23.05 19.68 -42.07
CA VAL A 50 23.02 19.05 -43.39
C VAL A 50 21.99 19.77 -44.27
N LYS A 51 22.40 20.22 -45.47
CA LYS A 51 21.47 20.76 -46.47
C LYS A 51 20.68 19.61 -47.09
N LEU A 52 19.44 19.40 -46.61
CA LEU A 52 18.51 18.41 -47.15
C LEU A 52 17.89 18.91 -48.47
N SER A 53 17.70 18.01 -49.43
CA SER A 53 17.05 18.33 -50.70
C SER A 53 15.52 18.41 -50.53
N ARG A 54 14.80 19.03 -51.47
CA ARG A 54 13.34 19.21 -51.40
C ARG A 54 12.54 17.89 -51.37
N ASN A 55 13.15 16.78 -51.81
CA ASN A 55 12.57 15.44 -51.72
C ASN A 55 12.80 14.76 -50.36
N ASP A 56 13.83 15.16 -49.61
CA ASP A 56 14.11 14.60 -48.28
C ASP A 56 13.19 15.18 -47.20
N LEU A 57 12.64 16.38 -47.43
CA LEU A 57 11.69 17.06 -46.54
C LEU A 57 10.31 16.38 -46.42
N TYR A 58 9.96 15.49 -47.35
CA TYR A 58 8.66 14.80 -47.39
C TYR A 58 8.79 13.27 -47.27
N ARG A 59 9.98 12.76 -46.92
CA ARG A 59 10.18 11.33 -46.70
C ARG A 59 9.54 10.94 -45.37
N PRO A 60 8.73 9.87 -45.29
CA PRO A 60 8.27 9.36 -44.01
C PRO A 60 9.49 8.97 -43.16
N PRO A 61 9.51 9.32 -41.86
CA PRO A 61 10.68 9.10 -41.03
C PRO A 61 11.00 7.61 -40.95
N THR A 62 12.28 7.27 -41.08
CA THR A 62 12.77 5.90 -40.96
C THR A 62 12.60 5.38 -39.53
N ALA A 63 12.60 4.07 -39.33
CA ALA A 63 12.51 3.47 -37.99
C ALA A 63 13.67 3.92 -37.07
N GLU A 64 14.85 4.17 -37.65
CA GLU A 64 16.01 4.71 -36.94
C GLU A 64 15.81 6.19 -36.57
N GLU A 65 15.29 7.03 -37.46
CA GLU A 65 14.96 8.43 -37.15
C GLU A 65 13.82 8.56 -36.13
N LEU A 66 12.81 7.68 -36.17
CA LEU A 66 11.74 7.60 -35.17
C LEU A 66 12.27 7.16 -33.80
N ASN A 67 13.20 6.19 -33.77
CA ASN A 67 13.87 5.78 -32.54
C ASN A 67 14.77 6.90 -32.01
N HIS A 68 15.54 7.57 -32.87
CA HIS A 68 16.36 8.72 -32.49
C HIS A 68 15.53 9.91 -32.01
N LEU A 69 14.35 10.17 -32.58
CA LEU A 69 13.42 11.20 -32.10
C LEU A 69 12.83 10.85 -30.73
N LYS A 70 12.39 9.59 -30.53
CA LYS A 70 11.91 9.11 -29.22
C LYS A 70 13.01 9.08 -28.17
N GLU A 71 14.21 8.68 -28.55
CA GLU A 71 15.38 8.75 -27.69
C GLU A 71 15.71 10.20 -27.37
N ALA A 72 15.74 11.11 -28.35
CA ALA A 72 16.02 12.54 -28.15
C ALA A 72 15.01 13.24 -27.22
N GLU A 73 13.72 12.94 -27.36
CA GLU A 73 12.66 13.45 -26.48
C GLU A 73 12.78 12.92 -25.04
N SER A 74 13.43 11.76 -24.86
CA SER A 74 13.65 11.10 -23.57
C SER A 74 15.09 11.11 -23.05
N LEU A 75 16.06 11.71 -23.76
CA LEU A 75 17.50 11.54 -23.54
C LEU A 75 17.95 11.89 -22.11
N PHE A 76 17.40 12.96 -21.52
CA PHE A 76 17.74 13.37 -20.15
C PHE A 76 17.18 12.41 -19.10
N HIS A 77 15.91 12.00 -19.24
CA HIS A 77 15.29 11.01 -18.35
C HIS A 77 15.94 9.63 -18.52
N CYS A 78 16.22 9.20 -19.75
CA CYS A 78 16.85 7.93 -20.06
C CYS A 78 18.30 7.84 -19.56
N SER A 79 19.07 8.94 -19.58
CA SER A 79 20.45 8.95 -19.07
C SER A 79 20.53 8.88 -17.55
N LEU A 80 19.71 9.66 -16.83
CA LEU A 80 19.62 9.58 -15.37
C LEU A 80 19.11 8.20 -14.92
N LEU A 81 18.04 7.71 -15.56
CA LEU A 81 17.45 6.41 -15.25
C LEU A 81 18.45 5.27 -15.51
N LYS A 82 19.24 5.35 -16.58
CA LYS A 82 20.32 4.41 -16.86
C LYS A 82 21.36 4.40 -15.73
N MET A 83 21.81 5.57 -15.27
CA MET A 83 22.75 5.68 -14.16
C MET A 83 22.19 5.07 -12.86
N GLN A 84 20.94 5.38 -12.53
CA GLN A 84 20.25 4.82 -11.35
C GLN A 84 20.12 3.29 -11.44
N MET A 85 19.84 2.76 -12.63
CA MET A 85 19.78 1.31 -12.86
C MET A 85 21.14 0.63 -12.74
N GLU A 86 22.20 1.23 -13.30
CA GLU A 86 23.56 0.72 -13.15
C GLU A 86 24.02 0.71 -11.68
N GLU A 87 23.65 1.73 -10.90
CA GLU A 87 23.93 1.78 -9.46
C GLU A 87 23.14 0.71 -8.69
N LEU A 88 21.84 0.56 -8.98
CA LEU A 88 21.01 -0.50 -8.39
C LEU A 88 21.59 -1.89 -8.69
N LEU A 89 21.99 -2.15 -9.93
CA LEU A 89 22.60 -3.41 -10.35
C LEU A 89 23.89 -3.71 -9.57
N LYS A 90 24.74 -2.70 -9.34
CA LYS A 90 25.95 -2.84 -8.49
C LYS A 90 25.58 -3.23 -7.07
N GLU A 91 24.54 -2.63 -6.49
CA GLU A 91 24.10 -2.93 -5.12
C GLU A 91 23.51 -4.34 -4.97
N VAL A 92 22.64 -4.75 -5.89
CA VAL A 92 21.96 -6.05 -5.81
C VAL A 92 22.84 -7.22 -6.24
N SER A 93 23.86 -6.99 -7.08
CA SER A 93 24.77 -8.03 -7.55
C SER A 93 25.69 -8.59 -6.46
N LEU A 94 26.13 -9.84 -6.63
CA LEU A 94 27.05 -10.49 -5.70
C LEU A 94 28.47 -9.93 -5.86
N SER A 95 29.11 -9.59 -4.73
CA SER A 95 30.52 -9.20 -4.72
C SER A 95 31.44 -10.39 -4.95
N GLU A 96 32.62 -10.15 -5.54
CA GLU A 96 33.61 -11.20 -5.82
C GLU A 96 34.02 -11.98 -4.56
N ARG A 97 34.19 -11.29 -3.43
CA ARG A 97 34.45 -11.95 -2.14
C ARG A 97 33.34 -12.93 -1.76
N ARG A 98 32.08 -12.57 -2.00
CA ARG A 98 30.94 -13.44 -1.67
C ARG A 98 30.89 -14.65 -2.60
N LYS A 99 31.17 -14.47 -3.89
CA LYS A 99 31.28 -15.57 -4.87
C LYS A 99 32.35 -16.57 -4.44
N GLN A 100 33.55 -16.11 -4.08
CA GLN A 100 34.63 -16.98 -3.59
C GLN A 100 34.24 -17.79 -2.35
N GLN A 101 33.51 -17.19 -1.40
CA GLN A 101 32.99 -17.91 -0.21
C GLN A 101 31.96 -18.98 -0.60
N ILE A 102 31.05 -18.65 -1.52
CA ILE A 102 30.06 -19.58 -2.04
C ILE A 102 30.76 -20.75 -2.75
N ASP A 103 31.70 -20.47 -3.65
CA ASP A 103 32.43 -21.49 -4.41
C ASP A 103 33.20 -22.44 -3.48
N SER A 104 33.86 -21.90 -2.46
CA SER A 104 34.57 -22.70 -1.46
C SER A 104 33.62 -23.58 -0.64
N PHE A 105 32.47 -23.06 -0.24
CA PHE A 105 31.49 -23.83 0.54
C PHE A 105 30.79 -24.87 -0.32
N VAL A 106 30.41 -24.54 -1.55
CA VAL A 106 29.87 -25.48 -2.54
C VAL A 106 30.84 -26.63 -2.78
N LYS A 107 32.13 -26.33 -2.99
CA LYS A 107 33.17 -27.36 -3.14
C LYS A 107 33.22 -28.30 -1.95
N THR A 108 33.22 -27.74 -0.73
CA THR A 108 33.23 -28.52 0.52
C THR A 108 31.99 -29.42 0.63
N VAL A 109 30.80 -28.89 0.32
CA VAL A 109 29.55 -29.65 0.34
C VAL A 109 29.58 -30.77 -0.71
N THR A 110 30.06 -30.50 -1.92
CA THR A 110 30.18 -31.50 -2.98
C THR A 110 31.10 -32.65 -2.57
N GLU A 111 32.28 -32.35 -2.01
CA GLU A 111 33.22 -33.38 -1.52
C GLU A 111 32.59 -34.24 -0.40
N LEU A 112 31.80 -33.64 0.50
CA LEU A 112 31.08 -34.38 1.53
C LEU A 112 29.97 -35.27 0.94
N LEU A 113 29.24 -34.80 -0.06
CA LEU A 113 28.18 -35.57 -0.71
C LEU A 113 28.72 -36.80 -1.46
N GLU A 114 29.93 -36.71 -2.02
CA GLU A 114 30.59 -37.83 -2.71
C GLU A 114 31.02 -38.97 -1.77
N THR A 115 31.17 -38.68 -0.46
CA THR A 115 31.64 -39.66 0.55
C THR A 115 30.51 -40.34 1.33
N VAL A 116 29.26 -40.18 0.91
CA VAL A 116 28.08 -40.76 1.57
C VAL A 116 28.17 -42.30 1.60
N PRO A 117 28.01 -42.97 2.75
CA PRO A 117 28.13 -44.42 2.83
C PRO A 117 26.94 -45.15 2.18
N VAL A 118 27.21 -46.35 1.65
CA VAL A 118 26.18 -47.23 1.07
C VAL A 118 25.42 -47.96 2.19
N SER A 119 24.09 -47.94 2.16
CA SER A 119 23.25 -48.66 3.13
C SER A 119 22.79 -50.03 2.59
N PRO A 120 22.32 -50.96 3.46
CA PRO A 120 21.66 -52.17 3.00
C PRO A 120 20.35 -51.85 2.26
N LYS A 121 19.95 -52.75 1.34
CA LYS A 121 18.68 -52.69 0.63
C LYS A 121 17.53 -53.09 1.56
N VAL A 122 16.61 -52.17 1.78
CA VAL A 122 15.43 -52.32 2.63
C VAL A 122 14.16 -52.02 1.84
N GLU A 123 12.99 -52.32 2.41
CA GLU A 123 11.72 -51.85 1.86
C GLU A 123 11.58 -50.34 2.08
N VAL A 124 10.89 -49.63 1.18
CA VAL A 124 10.70 -48.15 1.27
C VAL A 124 10.00 -47.71 2.58
N SER A 125 9.24 -48.62 3.21
CA SER A 125 8.58 -48.38 4.50
C SER A 125 9.47 -48.64 5.72
N ASP A 126 10.63 -49.26 5.52
CA ASP A 126 11.60 -49.57 6.58
C ASP A 126 12.60 -48.41 6.73
N LEU A 127 12.55 -47.75 7.89
CA LEU A 127 13.41 -46.61 8.24
C LEU A 127 14.56 -47.02 9.19
N SER A 128 14.80 -48.31 9.40
CA SER A 128 15.82 -48.81 10.34
C SER A 128 17.26 -48.37 10.01
N TRP A 129 17.53 -48.06 8.74
CA TRP A 129 18.83 -47.55 8.27
C TRP A 129 19.06 -46.06 8.58
N LEU A 130 18.00 -45.31 8.90
CA LEU A 130 18.05 -43.89 9.25
C LEU A 130 18.16 -43.74 10.77
N SER A 131 19.05 -42.85 11.22
CA SER A 131 19.23 -42.51 12.63
C SER A 131 17.93 -41.93 13.22
N ALA A 132 17.69 -42.19 14.50
CA ALA A 132 16.50 -41.67 15.18
C ALA A 132 16.45 -40.13 15.21
N THR A 133 17.60 -39.47 15.06
CA THR A 133 17.79 -38.02 15.13
C THR A 133 17.32 -37.29 13.87
N VAL A 134 17.42 -37.87 12.69
CA VAL A 134 16.98 -37.24 11.42
C VAL A 134 15.61 -37.79 11.03
N LYS A 135 14.69 -36.92 10.63
CA LYS A 135 13.34 -37.29 10.18
C LYS A 135 13.23 -37.20 8.67
N VAL A 136 12.34 -38.01 8.10
CA VAL A 136 12.06 -37.96 6.66
C VAL A 136 11.21 -36.72 6.34
N PRO A 137 11.60 -35.87 5.39
CA PRO A 137 10.88 -34.63 5.04
C PRO A 137 9.67 -34.89 4.14
N PHE A 138 8.84 -35.88 4.49
CA PHE A 138 7.69 -36.29 3.68
C PHE A 138 6.56 -36.84 4.55
N LEU A 139 5.32 -36.46 4.25
CA LEU A 139 4.14 -37.04 4.89
C LEU A 139 3.78 -38.37 4.22
N LEU A 140 4.04 -39.48 4.91
CA LEU A 140 3.75 -40.83 4.41
C LEU A 140 2.25 -41.15 4.49
N VAL A 141 1.47 -40.62 3.55
CA VAL A 141 0.04 -40.88 3.43
C VAL A 141 -0.30 -41.25 1.98
N PRO A 142 -0.80 -42.47 1.70
CA PRO A 142 -0.94 -43.62 2.61
C PRO A 142 0.42 -44.19 3.06
N LYS A 143 0.50 -44.86 4.22
CA LYS A 143 1.78 -45.42 4.73
C LYS A 143 2.34 -46.55 3.86
N ALA A 144 1.47 -47.35 3.24
CA ALA A 144 1.85 -48.51 2.46
C ALA A 144 2.34 -48.12 1.05
N THR A 145 3.62 -48.41 0.76
CA THR A 145 4.20 -48.29 -0.59
C THR A 145 5.10 -49.47 -0.87
N LYS A 146 4.91 -50.09 -2.05
CA LYS A 146 5.77 -51.15 -2.55
C LYS A 146 7.05 -50.56 -3.12
N GLY A 147 8.20 -51.18 -2.84
CA GLY A 147 9.47 -50.84 -3.47
C GLY A 147 10.64 -51.02 -2.52
N LYS A 148 11.83 -51.18 -3.09
CA LYS A 148 13.09 -51.27 -2.34
C LYS A 148 13.87 -49.96 -2.40
N PHE A 149 14.65 -49.68 -1.37
CA PHE A 149 15.50 -48.50 -1.24
C PHE A 149 16.83 -48.88 -0.58
N HIS A 150 17.92 -48.23 -1.00
CA HIS A 150 19.19 -48.17 -0.28
C HIS A 150 19.80 -46.78 -0.51
N MET A 151 20.64 -46.34 0.43
CA MET A 151 21.43 -45.13 0.29
C MET A 151 22.72 -45.44 -0.46
N ALA A 152 23.18 -44.51 -1.29
CA ALA A 152 24.46 -44.55 -2.00
C ALA A 152 24.95 -43.11 -2.25
N PRO A 153 26.23 -42.87 -2.60
CA PRO A 153 26.71 -41.57 -3.07
C PRO A 153 25.93 -41.08 -4.30
N PRO A 154 25.67 -39.76 -4.46
CA PRO A 154 25.10 -39.20 -5.67
C PRO A 154 25.92 -39.55 -6.92
N ALA A 155 25.25 -39.81 -8.03
CA ALA A 155 25.91 -40.10 -9.31
C ALA A 155 26.60 -38.85 -9.90
N SER A 156 26.05 -37.67 -9.63
CA SER A 156 26.66 -36.37 -9.92
C SER A 156 26.12 -35.31 -8.96
N VAL A 157 26.89 -34.25 -8.78
CA VAL A 157 26.47 -33.02 -8.09
C VAL A 157 26.71 -31.84 -9.02
N ASP A 158 25.64 -31.16 -9.44
CA ASP A 158 25.68 -30.11 -10.46
C ASP A 158 25.11 -28.78 -9.91
N LEU A 159 25.78 -27.66 -10.15
CA LEU A 159 25.27 -26.30 -9.86
C LEU A 159 24.18 -25.91 -10.86
N ILE A 160 23.05 -25.41 -10.38
CA ILE A 160 21.92 -24.95 -11.21
C ILE A 160 21.36 -23.60 -10.74
N GLY A 161 20.36 -23.09 -11.47
CA GLY A 161 19.59 -21.91 -11.06
C GLY A 161 20.30 -20.58 -11.32
N SER A 162 20.02 -19.60 -10.47
CA SER A 162 20.41 -18.20 -10.71
C SER A 162 21.91 -17.94 -10.56
N TYR A 163 22.61 -18.72 -9.73
CA TYR A 163 24.04 -18.53 -9.45
C TYR A 163 24.95 -18.76 -10.67
N PRO A 164 24.91 -19.93 -11.35
CA PRO A 164 25.72 -20.15 -12.56
C PRO A 164 25.33 -19.22 -13.73
N LEU A 165 24.09 -18.71 -13.75
CA LEU A 165 23.64 -17.73 -14.75
C LEU A 165 24.09 -16.29 -14.44
N GLY A 166 24.73 -16.04 -13.30
CA GLY A 166 25.09 -14.68 -12.88
C GLY A 166 23.89 -13.78 -12.55
N THR A 167 22.71 -14.34 -12.28
CA THR A 167 21.46 -13.59 -12.02
C THR A 167 21.02 -13.64 -10.56
N CYS A 168 21.89 -14.09 -9.64
CA CYS A 168 21.60 -14.12 -8.20
C CYS A 168 21.65 -12.70 -7.62
N ILE A 169 20.64 -12.33 -6.82
CA ILE A 169 20.50 -10.98 -6.25
C ILE A 169 20.41 -11.00 -4.71
N LYS A 170 20.83 -9.92 -4.06
CA LYS A 170 20.67 -9.65 -2.62
C LYS A 170 19.24 -9.17 -2.29
N PRO A 171 18.77 -9.27 -1.02
CA PRO A 171 19.47 -9.78 0.17
C PRO A 171 19.41 -11.30 0.35
N HIS A 172 18.46 -12.00 -0.28
CA HIS A 172 18.26 -13.43 -0.11
C HIS A 172 19.07 -14.26 -1.11
N ILE A 173 20.35 -14.48 -0.78
CA ILE A 173 21.27 -15.26 -1.62
C ILE A 173 20.98 -16.76 -1.43
N LYS A 174 20.31 -17.37 -2.41
CA LYS A 174 20.09 -18.82 -2.52
C LYS A 174 20.87 -19.39 -3.70
N VAL A 175 21.61 -20.47 -3.46
CA VAL A 175 22.42 -21.18 -4.47
C VAL A 175 21.92 -22.61 -4.59
N ASP A 176 21.53 -23.03 -5.78
CA ASP A 176 20.92 -24.33 -6.00
C ASP A 176 21.95 -25.37 -6.47
N LEU A 177 22.01 -26.50 -5.75
CA LEU A 177 22.78 -27.69 -6.09
C LEU A 177 21.85 -28.85 -6.39
N THR A 178 22.17 -29.64 -7.41
CA THR A 178 21.41 -30.83 -7.78
C THR A 178 22.23 -32.06 -7.51
N ALA A 179 21.75 -32.96 -6.65
CA ALA A 179 22.32 -34.28 -6.40
C ALA A 179 21.53 -35.33 -7.18
N THR A 180 22.18 -36.00 -8.13
CA THR A 180 21.56 -37.02 -8.98
C THR A 180 21.51 -38.36 -8.23
N ILE A 181 20.30 -38.89 -8.01
CA ILE A 181 20.11 -40.23 -7.42
C ILE A 181 20.70 -41.28 -8.37
N PRO A 182 21.51 -42.24 -7.89
CA PRO A 182 21.96 -43.38 -8.69
C PRO A 182 20.81 -44.20 -9.28
N ALA A 183 20.98 -44.66 -10.53
CA ALA A 183 19.92 -45.36 -11.27
C ALA A 183 19.46 -46.66 -10.60
N ASP A 184 20.32 -47.33 -9.82
CA ASP A 184 20.04 -48.59 -9.12
C ASP A 184 19.19 -48.41 -7.84
N VAL A 185 19.09 -47.19 -7.31
CA VAL A 185 18.19 -46.83 -6.19
C VAL A 185 16.74 -46.67 -6.69
N LEU A 186 16.58 -46.29 -7.96
CA LEU A 186 15.28 -46.07 -8.60
C LEU A 186 14.83 -47.30 -9.40
N HIS A 187 13.53 -47.38 -9.68
CA HIS A 187 12.93 -48.42 -10.51
C HIS A 187 12.10 -47.76 -11.64
N PRO A 188 12.04 -48.31 -12.86
CA PRO A 188 11.32 -47.70 -13.99
C PRO A 188 9.82 -47.45 -13.78
N LYS A 189 9.21 -48.08 -12.76
CA LYS A 189 7.80 -47.88 -12.36
C LYS A 189 7.61 -46.94 -11.16
N ASP A 190 8.67 -46.27 -10.69
CA ASP A 190 8.58 -45.39 -9.53
C ASP A 190 7.86 -44.06 -9.80
N PHE A 191 7.54 -43.78 -11.07
CA PHE A 191 6.66 -42.68 -11.42
C PHE A 191 5.22 -42.86 -10.88
N LEU A 192 4.80 -44.10 -10.57
CA LEU A 192 3.46 -44.40 -10.05
C LEU A 192 3.36 -44.22 -8.53
N ASN A 193 2.20 -43.77 -8.06
CA ASN A 193 1.78 -43.84 -6.65
C ASN A 193 2.81 -43.23 -5.67
N GLN A 194 3.33 -42.06 -6.02
CA GLN A 194 4.30 -41.29 -5.23
C GLN A 194 5.57 -42.07 -4.80
N ARG A 195 5.94 -43.15 -5.50
CA ARG A 195 7.15 -43.93 -5.15
C ARG A 195 8.43 -43.11 -5.30
N TYR A 196 8.59 -42.40 -6.42
CA TYR A 196 9.74 -41.53 -6.67
C TYR A 196 9.83 -40.40 -5.62
N PRO A 197 8.80 -39.57 -5.36
CA PRO A 197 8.87 -38.54 -4.32
C PRO A 197 9.23 -39.08 -2.93
N ARG A 198 8.76 -40.28 -2.58
CA ARG A 198 9.14 -40.95 -1.32
C ARG A 198 10.62 -41.34 -1.29
N LYS A 199 11.11 -42.01 -2.34
CA LYS A 199 12.53 -42.37 -2.47
C LYS A 199 13.43 -41.12 -2.48
N ARG A 200 13.00 -40.06 -3.15
CA ARG A 200 13.66 -38.75 -3.17
C ARG A 200 13.77 -38.16 -1.76
N ALA A 201 12.69 -38.18 -0.98
CA ALA A 201 12.70 -37.71 0.40
C ALA A 201 13.57 -38.58 1.33
N LEU A 202 13.55 -39.91 1.16
CA LEU A 202 14.43 -40.82 1.87
C LEU A 202 15.90 -40.55 1.55
N TYR A 203 16.22 -40.37 0.27
CA TYR A 203 17.56 -40.02 -0.18
C TYR A 203 18.03 -38.70 0.43
N LEU A 204 17.18 -37.67 0.43
CA LEU A 204 17.45 -36.38 1.06
C LEU A 204 17.68 -36.50 2.58
N ALA A 205 16.96 -37.40 3.26
CA ALA A 205 17.18 -37.70 4.68
C ALA A 205 18.53 -38.39 4.94
N GLY A 206 18.94 -39.31 4.05
CA GLY A 206 20.26 -39.93 4.09
C GLY A 206 21.39 -38.91 3.89
N LEU A 207 21.23 -37.98 2.94
CA LEU A 207 22.19 -36.88 2.75
C LEU A 207 22.27 -35.98 3.99
N ALA A 208 21.12 -35.59 4.55
CA ALA A 208 21.08 -34.76 5.75
C ALA A 208 21.76 -35.43 6.96
N GLN A 209 21.57 -36.75 7.14
CA GLN A 209 22.26 -37.52 8.19
C GLN A 209 23.78 -37.50 8.02
N HIS A 210 24.27 -37.73 6.80
CA HIS A 210 25.70 -37.70 6.52
C HIS A 210 26.30 -36.32 6.76
N LEU A 211 25.68 -35.27 6.19
CA LEU A 211 26.15 -33.89 6.33
C LEU A 211 26.15 -33.41 7.78
N LYS A 212 25.17 -33.83 8.59
CA LYS A 212 25.08 -33.47 10.00
C LYS A 212 26.27 -33.97 10.84
N SER A 213 26.91 -35.06 10.42
CA SER A 213 28.09 -35.59 11.11
C SER A 213 29.35 -34.72 10.92
N SER A 214 29.34 -33.81 9.94
CA SER A 214 30.46 -32.93 9.61
C SER A 214 30.33 -31.56 10.28
N SER A 215 31.39 -31.09 10.93
CA SER A 215 31.46 -29.73 11.48
C SER A 215 31.65 -28.65 10.41
N ALA A 216 31.86 -29.04 9.15
CA ALA A 216 32.04 -28.11 8.04
C ALA A 216 30.72 -27.54 7.50
N VAL A 217 29.57 -28.08 7.94
CA VAL A 217 28.24 -27.59 7.61
C VAL A 217 27.62 -26.99 8.87
N GLY A 218 26.99 -25.83 8.74
CA GLY A 218 26.27 -25.16 9.82
C GLY A 218 24.88 -25.77 10.03
N GLU A 219 23.87 -24.90 10.11
CA GLU A 219 22.50 -25.34 10.30
C GLU A 219 21.94 -26.10 9.09
N LEU A 220 21.22 -27.20 9.37
CA LEU A 220 20.54 -28.06 8.40
C LEU A 220 19.03 -27.92 8.59
N ARG A 221 18.32 -27.47 7.55
CA ARG A 221 16.86 -27.32 7.56
C ARG A 221 16.24 -27.95 6.32
N TYR A 222 15.05 -28.50 6.46
CA TYR A 222 14.24 -28.89 5.31
C TYR A 222 13.35 -27.74 4.87
N SER A 223 13.05 -27.72 3.58
CA SER A 223 12.00 -26.90 3.00
C SER A 223 11.29 -27.64 1.87
N CYS A 224 10.34 -26.99 1.20
CA CYS A 224 9.63 -27.50 0.03
C CYS A 224 9.75 -26.50 -1.11
N LEU A 225 10.19 -26.93 -2.29
CA LEU A 225 10.28 -26.05 -3.45
C LEU A 225 8.89 -25.52 -3.84
N HIS A 226 8.70 -24.19 -3.79
CA HIS A 226 7.42 -23.51 -4.08
C HIS A 226 6.23 -24.10 -3.30
N GLY A 227 6.45 -24.48 -2.04
CA GLY A 227 5.45 -25.10 -1.17
C GLY A 227 5.03 -26.52 -1.58
N ASN A 228 5.60 -27.10 -2.65
CA ASN A 228 5.26 -28.42 -3.12
C ASN A 228 5.95 -29.50 -2.25
N ARG A 229 5.15 -30.19 -1.44
CA ARG A 229 5.64 -31.22 -0.52
C ARG A 229 6.14 -32.49 -1.20
N LEU A 230 5.88 -32.66 -2.48
CA LEU A 230 6.49 -33.74 -3.28
C LEU A 230 7.95 -33.43 -3.61
N LYS A 231 8.38 -32.18 -3.43
CA LYS A 231 9.71 -31.67 -3.69
C LYS A 231 10.38 -31.11 -2.43
N PRO A 232 10.61 -31.92 -1.38
CA PRO A 232 11.42 -31.46 -0.25
C PRO A 232 12.84 -31.09 -0.70
N VAL A 233 13.42 -30.06 -0.12
CA VAL A 233 14.80 -29.62 -0.38
C VAL A 233 15.55 -29.51 0.92
N LEU A 234 16.87 -29.64 0.87
CA LEU A 234 17.74 -29.50 2.03
C LEU A 234 18.47 -28.17 1.97
N LEU A 235 18.24 -27.31 2.95
CA LEU A 235 18.88 -26.02 3.10
C LEU A 235 20.11 -26.16 4.00
N LEU A 236 21.25 -25.68 3.50
CA LEU A 236 22.54 -25.69 4.17
C LEU A 236 22.99 -24.25 4.42
N SER A 237 23.36 -23.96 5.66
CA SER A 237 24.08 -22.74 6.02
C SER A 237 25.57 -23.02 6.22
N PRO A 238 26.46 -22.08 5.89
CA PRO A 238 27.87 -22.19 6.26
C PRO A 238 28.04 -22.13 7.80
N PRO A 239 29.10 -22.73 8.35
CA PRO A 239 29.32 -22.75 9.79
C PRO A 239 29.78 -21.39 10.34
N GLY A 240 29.59 -21.17 11.64
CA GLY A 240 30.15 -20.03 12.37
C GLY A 240 29.49 -18.68 12.05
N LYS A 241 30.30 -17.61 11.99
CA LYS A 241 29.82 -16.22 11.85
C LYS A 241 29.17 -15.92 10.50
N ASP A 242 29.40 -16.76 9.49
CA ASP A 242 28.86 -16.60 8.15
C ASP A 242 27.49 -17.28 7.96
N SER A 243 26.90 -17.89 9.01
CA SER A 243 25.69 -18.73 8.92
C SER A 243 24.47 -18.06 8.29
N SER A 244 24.37 -16.74 8.37
CA SER A 244 23.29 -15.94 7.78
C SER A 244 23.66 -15.28 6.44
N SER A 245 24.83 -15.59 5.88
CA SER A 245 25.36 -14.87 4.70
C SER A 245 24.77 -15.33 3.36
N PHE A 246 24.51 -16.63 3.22
CA PHE A 246 23.85 -17.25 2.07
C PHE A 246 23.35 -18.65 2.45
N THR A 247 22.47 -19.21 1.63
CA THR A 247 21.95 -20.57 1.81
C THR A 247 22.19 -21.39 0.55
N VAL A 248 22.75 -22.59 0.71
CA VAL A 248 22.85 -23.58 -0.37
C VAL A 248 21.65 -24.52 -0.28
N CYS A 249 20.90 -24.64 -1.36
CA CYS A 249 19.71 -25.47 -1.47
C CYS A 249 20.04 -26.73 -2.29
N VAL A 250 20.00 -27.90 -1.66
CA VAL A 250 20.24 -29.19 -2.32
C VAL A 250 18.91 -29.80 -2.78
N HIS A 251 18.80 -29.92 -4.10
CA HIS A 251 17.74 -30.61 -4.82
C HIS A 251 18.18 -32.03 -5.11
N VAL A 252 17.27 -32.99 -4.97
CA VAL A 252 17.53 -34.38 -5.36
C VAL A 252 16.71 -34.69 -6.61
N CYS A 253 17.40 -35.11 -7.67
CA CYS A 253 16.81 -35.37 -8.99
C CYS A 253 17.16 -36.79 -9.46
N PRO A 254 16.37 -37.41 -10.34
CA PRO A 254 16.72 -38.69 -10.92
C PRO A 254 17.74 -38.49 -12.06
N PRO A 255 18.38 -39.57 -12.56
CA PRO A 255 19.26 -39.48 -13.72
C PRO A 255 18.55 -38.90 -14.94
N PRO A 256 19.23 -38.08 -15.77
CA PRO A 256 18.66 -37.57 -17.01
C PRO A 256 18.11 -38.70 -17.89
N GLY A 257 16.88 -38.52 -18.40
CA GLY A 257 16.23 -39.51 -19.27
C GLY A 257 15.74 -40.79 -18.58
N PHE A 258 15.82 -40.92 -17.24
CA PHE A 258 15.38 -42.12 -16.52
C PHE A 258 13.88 -42.41 -16.71
N PHE A 259 13.04 -41.39 -16.63
CA PHE A 259 11.62 -41.48 -16.96
C PHE A 259 11.34 -40.82 -18.32
N LYS A 260 10.46 -41.43 -19.12
CA LYS A 260 10.04 -40.88 -20.42
C LYS A 260 9.03 -39.72 -20.21
N PRO A 261 9.25 -38.52 -20.78
CA PRO A 261 8.34 -37.37 -20.62
C PRO A 261 6.89 -37.67 -20.97
N SER A 262 6.64 -38.44 -22.03
CA SER A 262 5.29 -38.84 -22.45
C SER A 262 4.46 -39.58 -21.37
N ARG A 263 5.09 -40.12 -20.32
CA ARG A 263 4.39 -40.72 -19.16
C ARG A 263 3.72 -39.68 -18.26
N PHE A 264 4.13 -38.42 -18.35
CA PHE A 264 3.65 -37.30 -17.53
C PHE A 264 2.73 -36.36 -18.31
N HIS A 265 2.12 -36.83 -19.40
CA HIS A 265 1.11 -36.07 -20.14
C HIS A 265 0.00 -35.58 -19.18
N PRO A 266 -0.53 -34.35 -19.31
CA PRO A 266 -1.53 -33.79 -18.39
C PRO A 266 -2.78 -34.67 -18.19
N GLN A 267 -3.19 -35.39 -19.24
CA GLN A 267 -4.35 -36.29 -19.22
C GLN A 267 -4.07 -37.68 -18.61
N ARG A 268 -2.82 -38.02 -18.25
CA ARG A 268 -2.50 -39.33 -17.68
C ARG A 268 -2.68 -39.35 -16.18
N ASN A 269 -3.25 -40.44 -15.67
CA ASN A 269 -3.23 -40.77 -14.26
C ASN A 269 -1.91 -41.48 -13.90
N ASN A 270 -1.24 -41.00 -12.85
CA ASN A 270 -0.13 -41.71 -12.21
C ASN A 270 -0.35 -41.96 -10.71
N ILE A 271 -1.50 -41.56 -10.15
CA ILE A 271 -1.93 -41.84 -8.79
C ILE A 271 -3.23 -42.65 -8.83
N ARG A 272 -3.10 -43.98 -8.63
CA ARG A 272 -4.25 -44.90 -8.67
C ARG A 272 -5.19 -44.65 -7.50
N THR A 273 -6.50 -44.59 -7.76
CA THR A 273 -7.53 -44.31 -6.75
C THR A 273 -7.56 -45.36 -5.65
N GLU A 274 -7.43 -46.64 -6.01
CA GLU A 274 -7.36 -47.75 -5.07
C GLU A 274 -6.17 -47.59 -4.11
N TRP A 275 -5.00 -47.19 -4.63
CA TRP A 275 -3.83 -46.99 -3.79
C TRP A 275 -4.01 -45.82 -2.82
N TYR A 276 -4.56 -44.70 -3.28
CA TYR A 276 -4.70 -43.49 -2.46
C TYR A 276 -5.79 -43.62 -1.39
N THR A 277 -6.94 -44.21 -1.74
CA THR A 277 -8.13 -44.27 -0.87
C THR A 277 -8.26 -45.58 -0.10
N GLY A 278 -7.66 -46.67 -0.60
CA GLY A 278 -7.87 -48.03 -0.07
C GLY A 278 -9.21 -48.67 -0.45
N LEU A 279 -10.02 -48.01 -1.30
CA LEU A 279 -11.31 -48.53 -1.80
C LEU A 279 -11.11 -49.18 -3.18
N GLN A 280 -11.72 -50.35 -3.40
CA GLN A 280 -11.68 -51.01 -4.72
C GLN A 280 -12.41 -50.15 -5.77
N ALA A 281 -11.68 -49.70 -6.79
CA ALA A 281 -12.24 -49.02 -7.95
C ALA A 281 -12.81 -50.04 -8.96
N SER A 282 -13.79 -49.64 -9.77
CA SER A 282 -14.24 -50.41 -10.93
C SER A 282 -13.07 -50.61 -11.91
N ASN A 283 -12.84 -51.85 -12.36
CA ASN A 283 -11.65 -52.34 -13.08
C ASN A 283 -11.35 -51.70 -14.48
N ASP A 284 -11.90 -50.54 -14.83
CA ASP A 284 -11.60 -49.87 -16.11
C ASP A 284 -10.49 -48.82 -15.94
N GLU A 285 -9.30 -49.09 -16.50
CA GLU A 285 -8.17 -48.13 -16.50
C GLU A 285 -8.50 -46.81 -17.23
N ASN A 286 -9.51 -46.80 -18.12
CA ASN A 286 -10.00 -45.60 -18.80
C ASN A 286 -10.91 -44.72 -17.92
N SER A 287 -11.27 -45.17 -16.71
CA SER A 287 -12.16 -44.46 -15.80
C SER A 287 -11.42 -43.64 -14.72
N GLU A 288 -10.08 -43.67 -14.66
CA GLU A 288 -9.34 -42.94 -13.62
C GLU A 288 -9.09 -41.47 -13.97
N PRO A 289 -9.21 -40.54 -12.99
CA PRO A 289 -9.02 -39.12 -13.25
C PRO A 289 -7.55 -38.78 -13.54
N PRO A 290 -7.26 -37.78 -14.40
CA PRO A 290 -5.89 -37.35 -14.68
C PRO A 290 -5.21 -36.73 -13.45
N THR A 291 -3.88 -36.76 -13.40
CA THR A 291 -3.08 -36.21 -12.29
C THR A 291 -2.03 -35.21 -12.78
N PRO A 292 -2.44 -34.08 -13.38
CA PRO A 292 -1.54 -33.12 -14.03
C PRO A 292 -0.54 -32.44 -13.09
N HIS A 293 -0.91 -32.07 -11.86
CA HIS A 293 0.01 -31.43 -10.91
C HIS A 293 1.07 -32.40 -10.38
N TYR A 294 0.70 -33.65 -10.08
CA TYR A 294 1.66 -34.70 -9.74
C TYR A 294 2.63 -34.96 -10.90
N ASN A 295 2.09 -35.07 -12.12
CA ASN A 295 2.87 -35.31 -13.33
C ASN A 295 3.88 -34.18 -13.58
N GLY A 296 3.42 -32.92 -13.55
CA GLY A 296 4.28 -31.74 -13.69
C GLY A 296 5.33 -31.65 -12.60
N SER A 297 5.00 -32.03 -11.36
CA SER A 297 5.96 -32.08 -10.26
C SER A 297 7.12 -33.04 -10.57
N VAL A 298 6.83 -34.30 -10.92
CA VAL A 298 7.89 -35.27 -11.24
C VAL A 298 8.69 -34.86 -12.49
N LEU A 299 8.00 -34.39 -13.53
CA LEU A 299 8.63 -33.94 -14.77
C LEU A 299 9.59 -32.76 -14.53
N GLY A 300 9.21 -31.83 -13.66
CA GLY A 300 10.06 -30.68 -13.32
C GLY A 300 11.39 -31.05 -12.66
N ASP A 301 11.55 -32.25 -12.10
CA ASP A 301 12.83 -32.72 -11.56
C ASP A 301 13.76 -33.30 -12.64
N LEU A 302 13.23 -33.61 -13.84
CA LEU A 302 13.99 -34.19 -14.95
C LEU A 302 14.76 -33.14 -15.77
N LEU A 303 14.30 -31.90 -15.72
CA LEU A 303 14.67 -30.83 -16.65
C LEU A 303 15.62 -29.72 -16.12
N PRO A 304 15.98 -29.59 -14.81
CA PRO A 304 16.76 -28.43 -14.35
C PRO A 304 18.09 -28.20 -15.10
N ARG A 305 18.82 -29.29 -15.42
CA ARG A 305 20.07 -29.21 -16.18
C ARG A 305 19.85 -28.73 -17.62
N ALA A 306 18.80 -29.24 -18.28
CA ALA A 306 18.44 -28.82 -19.63
C ALA A 306 17.98 -27.36 -19.68
N HIS A 307 17.19 -26.93 -18.67
CA HIS A 307 16.77 -25.54 -18.52
C HIS A 307 17.95 -24.59 -18.30
N LEU A 308 18.94 -24.98 -17.48
CA LEU A 308 20.16 -24.20 -17.30
C LEU A 308 20.95 -24.06 -18.60
N GLN A 309 21.16 -25.16 -19.33
CA GLN A 309 21.86 -25.15 -20.61
C GLN A 309 21.16 -24.25 -21.63
N PHE A 310 19.84 -24.34 -21.70
CA PHE A 310 19.01 -23.49 -22.55
C PHE A 310 19.15 -22.00 -22.19
N LEU A 311 18.99 -21.64 -20.92
CA LEU A 311 19.13 -20.26 -20.47
C LEU A 311 20.55 -19.72 -20.65
N SER A 312 21.58 -20.54 -20.46
CA SER A 312 22.97 -20.18 -20.72
C SER A 312 23.21 -19.91 -22.20
N ALA A 313 22.64 -20.74 -23.09
CA ALA A 313 22.76 -20.56 -24.53
C ALA A 313 22.08 -19.27 -25.00
N ILE A 314 20.87 -18.99 -24.52
CA ILE A 314 20.15 -17.74 -24.85
C ILE A 314 20.85 -16.52 -24.22
N GLY A 315 21.24 -16.61 -22.96
CA GLY A 315 21.94 -15.54 -22.24
C GLY A 315 23.26 -15.15 -22.91
N SER A 316 23.99 -16.11 -23.50
CA SER A 316 25.23 -15.82 -24.25
C SER A 316 25.00 -14.95 -25.50
N GLN A 317 23.78 -14.92 -26.04
CA GLN A 317 23.43 -14.13 -27.22
C GLN A 317 23.10 -12.66 -26.90
N CYS A 318 22.81 -12.34 -25.64
CA CYS A 318 22.41 -11.00 -25.19
C CYS A 318 23.21 -10.60 -23.95
N SER A 319 24.14 -9.66 -24.09
CA SER A 319 25.02 -9.23 -23.00
C SER A 319 24.26 -8.62 -21.82
N ALA A 320 23.12 -7.98 -22.06
CA ALA A 320 22.28 -7.37 -21.03
C ALA A 320 21.27 -8.35 -20.39
N PHE A 321 21.31 -9.65 -20.74
CA PHE A 321 20.35 -10.64 -20.26
C PHE A 321 20.37 -10.78 -18.74
N SER A 322 21.56 -10.92 -18.13
CA SER A 322 21.69 -11.10 -16.68
C SER A 322 21.12 -9.92 -15.90
N ASP A 323 21.43 -8.72 -16.38
CA ASP A 323 21.03 -7.45 -15.76
C ASP A 323 19.53 -7.20 -15.95
N GLY A 324 18.98 -7.50 -17.13
CA GLY A 324 17.54 -7.42 -17.38
C GLY A 324 16.73 -8.36 -16.49
N VAL A 325 17.22 -9.60 -16.29
CA VAL A 325 16.62 -10.56 -15.35
C VAL A 325 16.73 -10.05 -13.90
N ALA A 326 17.87 -9.50 -13.50
CA ALA A 326 18.05 -8.96 -12.15
C ALA A 326 17.07 -7.82 -11.87
N LEU A 327 16.90 -6.88 -12.80
CA LEU A 327 15.92 -5.79 -12.67
C LEU A 327 14.48 -6.31 -12.56
N LEU A 328 14.11 -7.31 -13.36
CA LEU A 328 12.78 -7.92 -13.30
C LEU A 328 12.56 -8.64 -11.96
N LYS A 329 13.58 -9.32 -11.42
CA LYS A 329 13.52 -9.92 -10.07
C LYS A 329 13.33 -8.86 -8.99
N VAL A 330 14.04 -7.73 -9.06
CA VAL A 330 13.83 -6.61 -8.12
C VAL A 330 12.40 -6.10 -8.19
N TRP A 331 11.87 -5.89 -9.41
CA TRP A 331 10.49 -5.42 -9.60
C TRP A 331 9.45 -6.39 -9.02
N LEU A 332 9.64 -7.71 -9.20
CA LEU A 332 8.78 -8.76 -8.62
C LEU A 332 8.88 -8.79 -7.09
N HIS A 333 10.09 -8.65 -6.55
CA HIS A 333 10.35 -8.66 -5.12
C HIS A 333 9.64 -7.51 -4.40
N GLN A 334 9.71 -6.30 -4.96
CA GLN A 334 9.00 -5.14 -4.40
C GLN A 334 7.47 -5.33 -4.33
N ARG A 335 6.90 -6.29 -5.07
CA ARG A 335 5.46 -6.61 -5.12
C ARG A 335 5.09 -7.89 -4.40
N GLU A 336 6.04 -8.56 -3.75
CA GLU A 336 5.86 -9.85 -3.09
C GLU A 336 5.34 -10.96 -4.03
N LEU A 337 5.76 -10.92 -5.31
CA LEU A 337 5.34 -11.88 -6.35
C LEU A 337 6.43 -12.89 -6.73
N ASP A 338 7.64 -12.77 -6.17
CA ASP A 338 8.81 -13.57 -6.51
C ASP A 338 8.92 -14.89 -5.73
N GLN A 339 8.16 -15.07 -4.64
CA GLN A 339 8.31 -16.17 -3.68
C GLN A 339 6.98 -16.80 -3.27
N GLY A 340 7.05 -18.08 -2.85
CA GLY A 340 5.93 -18.87 -2.35
C GLY A 340 5.25 -19.74 -3.41
N ALA A 341 4.24 -20.49 -2.99
CA ALA A 341 3.51 -21.40 -3.87
C ALA A 341 2.75 -20.63 -4.97
N GLY A 342 2.99 -20.99 -6.23
CA GLY A 342 2.36 -20.35 -7.40
C GLY A 342 2.94 -18.99 -7.79
N CYS A 343 4.09 -18.59 -7.22
CA CYS A 343 4.73 -17.30 -7.50
C CYS A 343 5.26 -17.16 -8.93
N PHE A 344 5.47 -15.92 -9.38
CA PHE A 344 6.23 -15.63 -10.60
C PHE A 344 7.71 -15.55 -10.25
N SER A 345 8.34 -16.71 -10.08
CA SER A 345 9.72 -16.83 -9.60
C SER A 345 10.75 -16.18 -10.54
N GLY A 346 11.94 -15.94 -10.00
CA GLY A 346 13.09 -15.48 -10.80
C GLY A 346 13.49 -16.42 -11.95
N PHE A 347 13.13 -17.70 -11.87
CA PHE A 347 13.28 -18.66 -12.96
C PHE A 347 12.29 -18.38 -14.10
N LEU A 348 11.01 -18.15 -13.77
CA LEU A 348 9.99 -17.77 -14.75
C LEU A 348 10.32 -16.43 -15.43
N ALA A 349 10.86 -15.47 -14.66
CA ALA A 349 11.37 -14.20 -15.21
C ALA A 349 12.47 -14.42 -16.27
N SER A 350 13.40 -15.34 -16.00
CA SER A 350 14.48 -15.70 -16.95
C SER A 350 13.93 -16.38 -18.20
N MET A 351 12.98 -17.30 -18.03
CA MET A 351 12.32 -18.01 -19.14
C MET A 351 11.46 -17.08 -19.99
N LEU A 352 10.75 -16.12 -19.38
CA LEU A 352 9.99 -15.10 -20.09
C LEU A 352 10.91 -14.26 -20.97
N LEU A 353 12.04 -13.79 -20.43
CA LEU A 353 12.98 -12.99 -21.21
C LEU A 353 13.58 -13.81 -22.37
N ALA A 354 13.89 -15.09 -22.15
CA ALA A 354 14.31 -16.00 -23.22
C ALA A 354 13.23 -16.17 -24.30
N TYR A 355 11.96 -16.30 -23.92
CA TYR A 355 10.82 -16.38 -24.85
C TYR A 355 10.71 -15.11 -25.71
N LEU A 356 10.86 -13.94 -25.10
CA LEU A 356 10.77 -12.67 -25.82
C LEU A 356 11.93 -12.50 -26.82
N LEU A 357 13.15 -12.92 -26.45
CA LEU A 357 14.32 -12.91 -27.35
C LEU A 357 14.12 -13.86 -28.54
N MET A 358 13.70 -15.09 -28.27
CA MET A 358 13.52 -16.12 -29.31
C MET A 358 12.45 -15.78 -30.34
N ASN A 359 11.41 -15.05 -29.93
CA ASN A 359 10.33 -14.62 -30.80
C ASN A 359 10.55 -13.21 -31.37
N HIS A 360 11.77 -12.66 -31.26
CA HIS A 360 12.14 -11.33 -31.77
C HIS A 360 11.22 -10.19 -31.27
N ARG A 361 10.60 -10.36 -30.08
CA ARG A 361 9.82 -9.29 -29.42
C ARG A 361 10.73 -8.30 -28.70
N ILE A 362 11.97 -8.71 -28.43
CA ILE A 362 13.07 -7.87 -27.94
C ILE A 362 14.33 -8.20 -28.74
N SER A 363 15.23 -7.23 -28.85
CA SER A 363 16.50 -7.38 -29.57
C SER A 363 17.65 -7.72 -28.62
N ASN A 364 18.66 -8.43 -29.12
CA ASN A 364 19.89 -8.73 -28.38
C ASN A 364 20.75 -7.49 -28.10
N THR A 365 20.52 -6.39 -28.81
CA THR A 365 21.20 -5.09 -28.64
C THR A 365 20.56 -4.19 -27.58
N MET A 366 19.41 -4.58 -27.02
CA MET A 366 18.71 -3.75 -26.03
C MET A 366 19.45 -3.67 -24.69
N THR A 367 19.32 -2.52 -24.05
CA THR A 367 19.79 -2.29 -22.67
C THR A 367 18.91 -3.02 -21.64
N ALA A 368 19.44 -3.27 -20.44
CA ALA A 368 18.70 -3.92 -19.35
C ALA A 368 17.37 -3.21 -19.01
N TYR A 369 17.35 -1.87 -19.08
CA TYR A 369 16.13 -1.07 -18.94
C TYR A 369 15.07 -1.41 -20.00
N GLN A 370 15.47 -1.41 -21.27
CA GLN A 370 14.58 -1.72 -22.39
C GLN A 370 14.05 -3.16 -22.28
N LEU A 371 14.89 -4.09 -21.81
CA LEU A 371 14.49 -5.48 -21.54
C LEU A 371 13.40 -5.54 -20.45
N LEU A 372 13.59 -4.83 -19.33
CA LEU A 372 12.58 -4.72 -18.27
C LEU A 372 11.28 -4.12 -18.81
N ARG A 373 11.34 -2.94 -19.44
CA ARG A 373 10.17 -2.21 -19.94
C ARG A 373 9.37 -3.04 -20.95
N ASN A 374 10.04 -3.71 -21.89
CA ASN A 374 9.36 -4.57 -22.86
C ASN A 374 8.77 -5.83 -22.22
N SER A 375 9.41 -6.39 -21.19
CA SER A 375 8.86 -7.52 -20.43
C SER A 375 7.59 -7.12 -19.68
N LEU A 376 7.56 -5.93 -19.07
CA LEU A 376 6.37 -5.41 -18.41
C LEU A 376 5.25 -5.10 -19.41
N ASN A 377 5.58 -4.50 -20.56
CA ASN A 377 4.60 -4.27 -21.62
C ASN A 377 4.01 -5.59 -22.16
N PHE A 378 4.82 -6.65 -22.26
CA PHE A 378 4.33 -7.99 -22.61
C PHE A 378 3.33 -8.51 -21.57
N LEU A 379 3.70 -8.47 -20.29
CA LEU A 379 2.85 -8.94 -19.19
C LEU A 379 1.54 -8.14 -19.08
N ALA A 380 1.59 -6.83 -19.32
CA ALA A 380 0.42 -5.96 -19.30
C ALA A 380 -0.58 -6.27 -20.43
N SER A 381 -0.08 -6.65 -21.62
CA SER A 381 -0.90 -6.82 -22.83
C SER A 381 -1.30 -8.27 -23.14
N THR A 382 -0.58 -9.26 -22.60
CA THR A 382 -0.77 -10.67 -22.93
C THR A 382 -1.48 -11.39 -21.80
N ASP A 383 -2.49 -12.21 -22.11
CA ASP A 383 -3.24 -12.97 -21.12
C ASP A 383 -2.92 -14.47 -21.17
N LEU A 384 -2.00 -14.93 -20.32
CA LEU A 384 -1.60 -16.35 -20.26
C LEU A 384 -2.67 -17.28 -19.69
N THR A 385 -3.78 -16.74 -19.18
CA THR A 385 -4.95 -17.53 -18.77
C THR A 385 -5.84 -17.95 -19.94
N VAL A 386 -5.65 -17.32 -21.11
CA VAL A 386 -6.42 -17.57 -22.33
C VAL A 386 -5.51 -17.99 -23.48
N SER A 387 -4.48 -17.19 -23.76
CA SER A 387 -3.49 -17.45 -24.81
C SER A 387 -2.15 -17.80 -24.18
N GLY A 388 -2.03 -19.08 -23.80
CA GLY A 388 -0.80 -19.67 -23.28
C GLY A 388 0.35 -19.58 -24.28
N ILE A 389 1.58 -19.56 -23.77
CA ILE A 389 2.80 -19.45 -24.59
C ILE A 389 3.68 -20.69 -24.43
N SER A 390 4.57 -20.93 -25.41
CA SER A 390 5.51 -22.06 -25.42
C SER A 390 6.89 -21.63 -25.88
N LEU A 391 7.92 -22.21 -25.25
CA LEU A 391 9.32 -22.09 -25.68
C LEU A 391 9.75 -23.22 -26.65
N ALA A 392 8.93 -24.25 -26.83
CA ALA A 392 9.22 -25.35 -27.74
C ALA A 392 9.00 -24.92 -29.21
N LYS A 393 10.05 -24.98 -30.03
CA LYS A 393 9.98 -24.69 -31.48
C LYS A 393 9.45 -25.88 -32.29
N ASP A 394 9.98 -27.07 -32.00
CA ASP A 394 9.62 -28.33 -32.66
C ASP A 394 9.34 -29.40 -31.59
N PRO A 395 8.18 -29.35 -30.92
CA PRO A 395 7.83 -30.35 -29.93
C PRO A 395 7.74 -31.75 -30.59
N ASP A 396 8.14 -32.78 -29.86
CA ASP A 396 7.98 -34.15 -30.35
C ASP A 396 6.50 -34.53 -30.44
N SER A 397 6.17 -35.57 -31.22
CA SER A 397 4.78 -35.99 -31.46
C SER A 397 4.02 -36.45 -30.20
N THR A 398 4.71 -36.58 -29.06
CA THR A 398 4.11 -36.96 -27.78
C THR A 398 3.89 -35.79 -26.82
N ALA A 399 4.33 -34.58 -27.19
CA ALA A 399 4.12 -33.38 -26.40
C ALA A 399 2.64 -32.95 -26.39
N PRO A 400 2.12 -32.47 -25.25
CA PRO A 400 0.76 -31.94 -25.18
C PRO A 400 0.62 -30.64 -25.99
N SER A 401 -0.54 -30.45 -26.59
CA SER A 401 -0.92 -29.18 -27.19
C SER A 401 -1.22 -28.11 -26.14
N LEU A 402 -1.17 -26.83 -26.52
CA LEU A 402 -1.54 -25.73 -25.63
C LEU A 402 -2.99 -25.85 -25.12
N ALA A 403 -3.91 -26.34 -25.95
CA ALA A 403 -5.30 -26.58 -25.54
C ALA A 403 -5.40 -27.66 -24.46
N GLU A 404 -4.60 -28.71 -24.56
CA GLU A 404 -4.56 -29.76 -23.53
C GLU A 404 -3.97 -29.26 -22.21
N PHE A 405 -3.01 -28.32 -22.25
CA PHE A 405 -2.54 -27.65 -21.04
C PHE A 405 -3.61 -26.76 -20.41
N HIS A 406 -4.35 -25.97 -21.21
CA HIS A 406 -5.44 -25.11 -20.70
C HIS A 406 -6.61 -25.90 -20.11
N ASN A 407 -6.84 -27.13 -20.59
CA ASN A 407 -7.82 -28.02 -19.97
C ASN A 407 -7.41 -28.47 -18.56
N ALA A 408 -6.12 -28.44 -18.23
CA ALA A 408 -5.58 -28.92 -16.95
C ALA A 408 -5.13 -27.79 -16.00
N PHE A 409 -4.74 -26.61 -16.51
CA PHE A 409 -4.13 -25.54 -15.72
C PHE A 409 -4.74 -24.17 -16.04
N GLN A 410 -4.78 -23.29 -15.05
CA GLN A 410 -5.32 -21.92 -15.20
C GLN A 410 -4.38 -20.96 -15.94
N VAL A 411 -3.08 -21.20 -15.90
CA VAL A 411 -2.05 -20.37 -16.55
C VAL A 411 -1.07 -21.29 -17.27
N VAL A 412 -0.80 -21.00 -18.54
CA VAL A 412 0.03 -21.88 -19.39
C VAL A 412 1.27 -21.15 -19.91
N PHE A 413 2.42 -21.61 -19.44
CA PHE A 413 3.74 -21.26 -19.99
C PHE A 413 4.58 -22.54 -20.11
N VAL A 414 4.68 -23.04 -21.34
CA VAL A 414 5.35 -24.32 -21.64
C VAL A 414 6.85 -24.11 -21.83
N ASP A 415 7.63 -25.01 -21.23
CA ASP A 415 9.08 -25.03 -21.26
C ASP A 415 9.67 -25.40 -22.64
N PRO A 416 11.00 -25.28 -22.84
CA PRO A 416 11.64 -25.64 -24.11
C PRO A 416 11.45 -27.10 -24.53
N SER A 417 11.20 -28.03 -23.59
CA SER A 417 10.94 -29.43 -23.92
C SER A 417 9.57 -29.67 -24.57
N GLY A 418 8.61 -28.76 -24.36
CA GLY A 418 7.23 -28.92 -24.81
C GLY A 418 6.34 -29.73 -23.86
N HIS A 419 6.90 -30.40 -22.85
CA HIS A 419 6.15 -31.31 -21.96
C HIS A 419 5.75 -30.68 -20.63
N LEU A 420 6.46 -29.65 -20.15
CA LEU A 420 6.24 -29.08 -18.82
C LEU A 420 5.58 -27.70 -18.90
N ASN A 421 4.43 -27.55 -18.24
CA ASN A 421 3.90 -26.23 -17.89
C ASN A 421 4.62 -25.71 -16.64
N MET A 422 5.42 -24.65 -16.79
CA MET A 422 6.18 -24.05 -15.68
C MET A 422 5.29 -23.24 -14.74
N CYS A 423 4.08 -22.85 -15.18
CA CYS A 423 3.08 -22.12 -14.39
C CYS A 423 2.01 -23.04 -13.78
N ALA A 424 2.26 -24.34 -13.66
CA ALA A 424 1.26 -25.32 -13.23
C ALA A 424 0.54 -24.94 -11.91
N ASP A 425 1.27 -24.43 -10.92
CA ASP A 425 0.72 -24.06 -9.61
C ASP A 425 0.29 -22.58 -9.52
N MET A 426 0.41 -21.81 -10.61
CA MET A 426 0.04 -20.40 -10.64
C MET A 426 -1.47 -20.25 -10.87
N THR A 427 -2.13 -19.54 -9.96
CA THR A 427 -3.57 -19.25 -10.10
C THR A 427 -3.81 -18.15 -11.12
N ALA A 428 -5.00 -18.14 -11.74
CA ALA A 428 -5.44 -17.04 -12.60
C ALA A 428 -5.36 -15.69 -11.86
N SER A 429 -5.77 -15.65 -10.59
CA SER A 429 -5.69 -14.43 -9.76
C SER A 429 -4.27 -13.89 -9.61
N THR A 430 -3.27 -14.77 -9.40
CA THR A 430 -1.86 -14.35 -9.31
C THR A 430 -1.37 -13.76 -10.62
N TYR A 431 -1.71 -14.39 -11.75
CA TYR A 431 -1.34 -13.87 -13.07
C TYR A 431 -2.05 -12.53 -13.38
N LYS A 432 -3.33 -12.39 -13.03
CA LYS A 432 -4.06 -11.12 -13.17
C LYS A 432 -3.48 -10.01 -12.29
N GLN A 433 -3.00 -10.34 -11.09
CA GLN A 433 -2.26 -9.40 -10.26
C GLN A 433 -0.96 -8.94 -10.95
N LEU A 434 -0.18 -9.88 -11.49
CA LEU A 434 1.03 -9.57 -12.25
C LEU A 434 0.73 -8.66 -13.46
N GLN A 435 -0.33 -8.96 -14.21
CA GLN A 435 -0.77 -8.19 -15.38
C GLN A 435 -1.20 -6.77 -14.98
N LEU A 436 -1.99 -6.61 -13.92
CA LEU A 436 -2.40 -5.30 -13.42
C LEU A 436 -1.18 -4.49 -12.96
N GLU A 437 -0.30 -5.10 -12.17
CA GLU A 437 0.92 -4.45 -11.68
C GLU A 437 1.84 -4.01 -12.82
N ALA A 438 1.95 -4.81 -13.88
CA ALA A 438 2.69 -4.46 -15.08
C ALA A 438 2.03 -3.31 -15.87
N SER A 439 0.69 -3.29 -15.95
CA SER A 439 -0.05 -2.20 -16.60
C SER A 439 0.11 -0.87 -15.87
N VAL A 440 -0.11 -0.87 -14.55
CA VAL A 440 0.05 0.30 -13.67
C VAL A 440 1.50 0.80 -13.68
N SER A 441 2.45 -0.13 -13.68
CA SER A 441 3.86 0.17 -13.84
C SER A 441 4.16 0.97 -15.12
N MET A 442 3.64 0.54 -16.27
CA MET A 442 3.83 1.25 -17.54
C MET A 442 3.26 2.68 -17.50
N GLN A 443 2.12 2.88 -16.85
CA GLN A 443 1.53 4.22 -16.66
C GLN A 443 2.46 5.14 -15.86
N PHE A 444 3.08 4.64 -14.79
CA PHE A 444 4.01 5.44 -13.98
C PHE A 444 5.34 5.70 -14.68
N TRP A 445 5.79 4.79 -15.53
CA TRP A 445 6.98 5.00 -16.36
C TRP A 445 6.79 6.11 -17.41
N ASP A 446 5.55 6.34 -17.85
CA ASP A 446 5.21 7.32 -18.86
C ASP A 446 4.75 8.66 -18.26
N ASP A 447 4.60 8.75 -16.94
CA ASP A 447 4.23 9.98 -16.23
C ASP A 447 5.48 10.80 -15.83
N PRO A 448 5.70 11.98 -16.43
CA PRO A 448 6.88 12.81 -16.13
C PRO A 448 6.85 13.45 -14.73
N THR A 449 5.71 13.37 -14.02
CA THR A 449 5.54 13.94 -12.67
C THR A 449 5.88 12.95 -11.56
N VAL A 450 6.11 11.68 -11.90
CA VAL A 450 6.38 10.59 -10.96
C VAL A 450 7.84 10.15 -11.07
N ASP A 451 8.49 9.89 -9.92
CA ASP A 451 9.77 9.19 -9.89
C ASP A 451 9.57 7.69 -10.13
N GLY A 452 9.44 7.31 -11.40
CA GLY A 452 9.21 5.92 -11.79
C GLY A 452 10.27 4.95 -11.28
N PHE A 453 11.55 5.36 -11.20
CA PHE A 453 12.61 4.50 -10.69
C PHE A 453 12.38 4.14 -9.22
N HIS A 454 12.22 5.16 -8.37
CA HIS A 454 12.03 4.95 -6.93
C HIS A 454 10.70 4.24 -6.63
N CYS A 455 9.62 4.63 -7.31
CA CYS A 455 8.31 4.01 -7.15
C CYS A 455 8.31 2.51 -7.49
N LEU A 456 9.04 2.11 -8.54
CA LEU A 456 8.87 0.78 -9.14
C LEU A 456 9.90 -0.24 -8.68
N LEU A 457 11.11 0.22 -8.34
CA LEU A 457 12.25 -0.63 -7.98
C LEU A 457 12.72 -0.47 -6.52
N MET A 458 12.38 0.64 -5.85
CA MET A 458 12.84 0.94 -4.49
C MET A 458 11.74 0.91 -3.42
N THR A 459 10.46 0.87 -3.81
CA THR A 459 9.33 0.97 -2.88
C THR A 459 8.61 -0.36 -2.69
N PRO A 460 8.64 -0.96 -1.48
CA PRO A 460 7.91 -2.20 -1.20
C PRO A 460 6.38 -2.00 -1.16
N LYS A 461 5.65 -2.92 -1.78
CA LYS A 461 4.18 -2.95 -1.93
C LYS A 461 3.56 -4.20 -1.28
N PRO A 462 3.59 -4.32 0.06
CA PRO A 462 2.97 -5.44 0.75
C PRO A 462 1.45 -5.44 0.54
N MET A 463 0.85 -6.63 0.59
CA MET A 463 -0.60 -6.82 0.35
C MET A 463 -1.48 -5.82 1.12
N ILE A 464 -1.19 -5.58 2.40
CA ILE A 464 -2.02 -4.72 3.28
C ILE A 464 -2.02 -3.24 2.87
N ARG A 465 -1.00 -2.78 2.12
CA ARG A 465 -0.95 -1.43 1.55
C ARG A 465 -1.48 -1.37 0.12
N THR A 466 -1.41 -2.49 -0.61
CA THR A 466 -1.81 -2.57 -2.01
C THR A 466 -3.31 -2.80 -2.17
N SER A 467 -3.91 -3.65 -1.33
CA SER A 467 -5.34 -3.94 -1.33
C SER A 467 -6.12 -2.96 -0.45
N ASP A 468 -7.35 -2.65 -0.85
CA ASP A 468 -8.23 -1.77 -0.06
C ASP A 468 -8.83 -2.52 1.14
N CYS A 469 -9.20 -3.79 0.93
CA CYS A 469 -9.68 -4.67 1.97
C CYS A 469 -8.89 -5.98 1.97
N VAL A 470 -8.57 -6.49 3.16
CA VAL A 470 -7.95 -7.80 3.34
C VAL A 470 -8.81 -8.63 4.30
N PHE A 471 -8.98 -9.90 3.99
CA PHE A 471 -9.54 -10.88 4.92
C PHE A 471 -8.69 -12.15 4.96
N GLN A 472 -8.73 -12.88 6.07
CA GLN A 472 -7.91 -14.06 6.32
C GLN A 472 -8.75 -15.25 6.72
N LEU A 473 -8.39 -16.43 6.21
CA LEU A 473 -8.92 -17.72 6.66
C LEU A 473 -7.96 -18.33 7.68
N CYS A 474 -8.34 -18.33 8.95
CA CYS A 474 -7.44 -18.69 10.06
C CYS A 474 -7.46 -20.20 10.40
N ASP A 475 -8.59 -20.88 10.24
CA ASP A 475 -8.76 -22.31 10.55
C ASP A 475 -8.77 -23.16 9.27
N LEU A 476 -7.59 -23.38 8.70
CA LEU A 476 -7.45 -24.09 7.43
C LEU A 476 -7.89 -25.55 7.49
N VAL A 477 -7.98 -26.17 8.68
CA VAL A 477 -8.41 -27.59 8.82
C VAL A 477 -9.80 -27.79 8.24
N LYS A 478 -10.68 -26.80 8.35
CA LYS A 478 -12.06 -26.88 7.85
C LYS A 478 -12.16 -27.01 6.34
N LEU A 479 -11.11 -26.64 5.59
CA LEU A 479 -11.07 -26.83 4.13
C LEU A 479 -11.13 -28.32 3.72
N GLN A 480 -10.79 -29.25 4.61
CA GLN A 480 -11.01 -30.69 4.37
C GLN A 480 -12.49 -31.04 4.18
N ALA A 481 -13.38 -30.39 4.93
CA ALA A 481 -14.81 -30.57 4.77
C ALA A 481 -15.31 -29.97 3.45
N THR A 482 -14.69 -28.86 3.01
CA THR A 482 -14.95 -28.25 1.71
C THR A 482 -14.61 -29.21 0.57
N CYS A 483 -13.46 -29.91 0.61
CA CYS A 483 -13.12 -30.93 -0.39
C CYS A 483 -14.23 -31.99 -0.54
N LYS A 484 -14.79 -32.46 0.58
CA LYS A 484 -15.88 -33.45 0.57
C LYS A 484 -17.17 -32.87 -0.01
N LYS A 485 -17.53 -31.65 0.41
CA LYS A 485 -18.76 -30.97 -0.03
C LYS A 485 -18.76 -30.69 -1.54
N GLN A 486 -17.60 -30.34 -2.08
CA GLN A 486 -17.40 -30.00 -3.50
C GLN A 486 -16.93 -31.19 -4.35
N ASN A 487 -16.92 -32.42 -3.79
CA ASN A 487 -16.49 -33.64 -4.49
C ASN A 487 -15.07 -33.58 -5.11
N LEU A 488 -14.13 -32.85 -4.49
CA LEU A 488 -12.77 -32.58 -5.02
C LEU A 488 -11.76 -33.71 -4.72
N LEU A 489 -12.19 -34.98 -4.75
CA LEU A 489 -11.30 -36.10 -4.40
C LEU A 489 -10.17 -36.28 -5.42
N SER A 490 -10.48 -36.12 -6.72
CA SER A 490 -9.51 -36.21 -7.81
C SER A 490 -8.38 -35.21 -7.68
N GLU A 491 -8.73 -33.94 -7.43
CA GLU A 491 -7.81 -32.83 -7.27
C GLU A 491 -7.02 -32.96 -5.97
N LEU A 492 -7.65 -33.47 -4.91
CA LEU A 492 -6.96 -33.78 -3.65
C LEU A 492 -5.90 -34.87 -3.84
N MET A 493 -6.20 -35.90 -4.65
CA MET A 493 -5.24 -36.94 -5.01
C MET A 493 -4.06 -36.37 -5.80
N ASP A 494 -4.35 -35.52 -6.79
CA ASP A 494 -3.33 -34.89 -7.63
C ASP A 494 -2.38 -33.99 -6.81
N HIS A 495 -2.94 -33.20 -5.90
CA HIS A 495 -2.17 -32.42 -4.92
C HIS A 495 -1.66 -33.24 -3.72
N SER A 496 -1.75 -34.56 -3.77
CA SER A 496 -1.20 -35.47 -2.76
C SER A 496 -1.68 -35.20 -1.33
N GLY A 497 -2.94 -34.82 -1.18
CA GLY A 497 -3.59 -34.54 0.12
C GLY A 497 -3.51 -33.10 0.59
N ASN A 498 -2.96 -32.18 -0.22
CA ASN A 498 -2.92 -30.76 0.11
C ASN A 498 -4.27 -30.08 -0.14
N TYR A 499 -5.19 -30.23 0.82
CA TYR A 499 -6.53 -29.66 0.75
C TYR A 499 -6.56 -28.13 0.64
N VAL A 500 -5.48 -27.41 1.01
CA VAL A 500 -5.42 -25.94 0.88
C VAL A 500 -5.29 -25.55 -0.59
N GLN A 501 -4.34 -26.15 -1.30
CA GLN A 501 -4.14 -25.90 -2.74
C GLN A 501 -5.29 -26.47 -3.58
N THR A 502 -5.87 -27.60 -3.19
CA THR A 502 -7.05 -28.18 -3.85
C THR A 502 -8.26 -27.25 -3.82
N VAL A 503 -8.52 -26.59 -2.68
CA VAL A 503 -9.73 -25.77 -2.49
C VAL A 503 -9.55 -24.34 -2.99
N LEU A 504 -8.31 -23.84 -3.03
CA LEU A 504 -8.01 -22.44 -3.38
C LEU A 504 -8.61 -22.00 -4.73
N PRO A 505 -8.45 -22.72 -5.87
CA PRO A 505 -9.05 -22.33 -7.14
C PRO A 505 -10.57 -22.18 -7.10
N PHE A 506 -11.25 -23.09 -6.38
CA PHE A 506 -12.69 -23.03 -6.17
C PHE A 506 -13.10 -21.79 -5.37
N LEU A 507 -12.38 -21.45 -4.30
CA LEU A 507 -12.67 -20.24 -3.52
C LEU A 507 -12.46 -18.98 -4.34
N LEU A 508 -11.38 -18.90 -5.13
CA LEU A 508 -11.11 -17.76 -5.98
C LEU A 508 -12.20 -17.57 -7.03
N ALA A 509 -12.63 -18.64 -7.71
CA ALA A 509 -13.71 -18.59 -8.69
C ALA A 509 -15.04 -18.16 -8.06
N LEU A 510 -15.40 -18.73 -6.90
CA LEU A 510 -16.61 -18.39 -6.15
C LEU A 510 -16.63 -16.91 -5.75
N LEU A 511 -15.52 -16.41 -5.21
CA LEU A 511 -15.41 -15.03 -4.76
C LEU A 511 -15.38 -14.05 -5.94
N GLN A 512 -14.69 -14.39 -7.03
CA GLN A 512 -14.68 -13.60 -8.25
C GLN A 512 -16.09 -13.48 -8.85
N GLN A 513 -16.85 -14.59 -8.88
CA GLN A 513 -18.23 -14.61 -9.37
C GLN A 513 -19.18 -13.82 -8.45
N GLY A 514 -18.99 -13.92 -7.12
CA GLY A 514 -19.89 -13.28 -6.17
C GLY A 514 -19.63 -11.79 -5.91
N LEU A 515 -18.38 -11.34 -6.00
CA LEU A 515 -18.02 -9.93 -5.89
C LEU A 515 -18.12 -9.20 -7.24
N ASP A 516 -17.90 -9.91 -8.35
CA ASP A 516 -18.07 -9.42 -9.72
C ASP A 516 -17.52 -7.99 -9.93
N GLN A 517 -18.33 -7.05 -10.41
CA GLN A 517 -17.93 -5.68 -10.75
C GLN A 517 -17.59 -4.80 -9.52
N ARG A 518 -17.79 -5.31 -8.30
CA ARG A 518 -17.44 -4.58 -7.05
C ARG A 518 -15.94 -4.52 -6.81
N ILE A 519 -15.16 -5.37 -7.49
CA ILE A 519 -13.71 -5.41 -7.37
C ILE A 519 -13.05 -5.25 -8.73
N HIS A 520 -11.91 -4.56 -8.76
CA HIS A 520 -11.02 -4.54 -9.93
C HIS A 520 -10.10 -5.76 -9.94
N LEU A 521 -9.71 -6.26 -8.77
CA LEU A 521 -8.80 -7.40 -8.64
C LEU A 521 -9.03 -8.16 -7.33
N LEU A 522 -9.05 -9.49 -7.42
CA LEU A 522 -8.94 -10.42 -6.29
C LEU A 522 -7.51 -10.97 -6.23
N THR A 523 -6.83 -10.77 -5.11
CA THR A 523 -5.48 -11.31 -4.84
C THR A 523 -5.52 -12.28 -3.66
N HIS A 524 -4.50 -13.12 -3.53
CA HIS A 524 -4.32 -13.99 -2.37
C HIS A 524 -2.85 -14.06 -1.97
N SER A 525 -2.59 -14.38 -0.70
CA SER A 525 -1.24 -14.53 -0.18
C SER A 525 -0.57 -15.72 -0.85
N LEU A 526 0.66 -15.53 -1.31
CA LEU A 526 1.54 -16.61 -1.72
C LEU A 526 2.13 -17.23 -0.45
N SER A 527 1.74 -18.47 -0.16
CA SER A 527 2.21 -19.14 1.06
C SER A 527 3.72 -19.32 1.00
N PRO A 528 4.49 -18.84 2.00
CA PRO A 528 5.94 -18.99 2.00
C PRO A 528 6.30 -20.48 2.10
N ASP A 529 7.47 -20.82 1.58
CA ASP A 529 8.00 -22.17 1.68
C ASP A 529 8.23 -22.51 3.16
N PRO A 530 7.62 -23.59 3.69
CA PRO A 530 7.83 -23.95 5.09
C PRO A 530 9.30 -24.32 5.30
N GLU A 531 9.90 -23.86 6.40
CA GLU A 531 11.25 -24.22 6.80
C GLU A 531 11.19 -24.88 8.19
N TRP A 532 11.80 -26.06 8.35
CA TRP A 532 11.79 -26.78 9.63
C TRP A 532 13.10 -27.54 9.85
N SER A 533 13.41 -27.86 11.11
CA SER A 533 14.61 -28.61 11.46
C SER A 533 14.58 -30.03 10.90
N VAL A 534 15.74 -30.54 10.47
CA VAL A 534 15.88 -31.95 10.03
C VAL A 534 15.57 -32.97 11.12
N GLU A 535 15.50 -32.53 12.38
CA GLU A 535 15.16 -33.35 13.55
C GLU A 535 13.65 -33.47 13.81
N THR A 536 12.86 -32.62 13.16
CA THR A 536 11.42 -32.52 13.37
C THR A 536 10.64 -33.17 12.24
N GLU A 537 9.46 -33.71 12.54
CA GLU A 537 8.58 -34.25 11.50
C GLU A 537 8.10 -33.15 10.55
N ALA A 538 7.86 -33.52 9.29
CA ALA A 538 7.34 -32.59 8.29
C ALA A 538 6.04 -31.93 8.78
N PRO A 539 5.91 -30.59 8.69
CA PRO A 539 4.77 -29.86 9.23
C PRO A 539 3.48 -30.28 8.52
N LYS A 540 2.38 -30.43 9.26
CA LYS A 540 1.06 -30.77 8.70
C LYS A 540 0.46 -29.56 7.97
N TYR A 541 -0.46 -29.77 7.01
CA TYR A 541 -1.12 -28.67 6.28
C TYR A 541 -1.84 -27.70 7.22
N LYS A 542 -2.36 -28.20 8.34
CA LYS A 542 -3.03 -27.39 9.37
C LYS A 542 -2.14 -26.37 10.09
N ALA A 543 -0.82 -26.54 10.00
CA ALA A 543 0.15 -25.65 10.65
C ALA A 543 0.61 -24.51 9.73
N GLN A 544 0.02 -24.40 8.53
CA GLN A 544 0.30 -23.29 7.61
C GLN A 544 -0.27 -21.97 8.16
N PRO A 545 0.35 -20.82 7.82
CA PRO A 545 -0.18 -19.52 8.19
C PRO A 545 -1.57 -19.29 7.57
N PRO A 546 -2.38 -18.36 8.13
CA PRO A 546 -3.67 -18.01 7.58
C PRO A 546 -3.58 -17.60 6.09
N LEU A 547 -4.54 -18.08 5.30
CA LEU A 547 -4.63 -17.70 3.89
C LEU A 547 -5.29 -16.33 3.78
N SER A 548 -4.53 -15.33 3.31
CA SER A 548 -5.01 -13.96 3.19
C SER A 548 -5.50 -13.68 1.77
N PHE A 549 -6.54 -12.87 1.63
CA PHE A 549 -7.13 -12.45 0.36
C PHE A 549 -7.23 -10.93 0.35
N GLY A 550 -6.77 -10.32 -0.74
CA GLY A 550 -6.83 -8.89 -0.95
C GLY A 550 -7.88 -8.52 -1.99
N LEU A 551 -8.66 -7.49 -1.72
CA LEU A 551 -9.65 -6.93 -2.63
C LEU A 551 -9.22 -5.52 -3.01
N LEU A 552 -9.03 -5.29 -4.32
CA LEU A 552 -8.96 -3.95 -4.88
C LEU A 552 -10.38 -3.55 -5.30
N LEU A 553 -10.97 -2.57 -4.63
CA LEU A 553 -12.39 -2.26 -4.75
C LEU A 553 -12.66 -1.34 -5.94
N ASN A 554 -13.83 -1.51 -6.55
CA ASN A 554 -14.42 -0.51 -7.43
C ASN A 554 -15.26 0.46 -6.58
N PRO A 555 -14.84 1.72 -6.37
CA PRO A 555 -15.51 2.63 -5.43
C PRO A 555 -16.97 2.93 -5.79
N GLU A 556 -17.36 2.82 -7.07
CA GLU A 556 -18.72 3.09 -7.52
C GLU A 556 -19.73 2.02 -7.08
N LEU A 557 -19.29 0.76 -7.03
CA LEU A 557 -20.17 -0.39 -6.81
C LEU A 557 -19.93 -1.11 -5.49
N ALA A 558 -18.72 -1.02 -4.91
CA ALA A 558 -18.32 -1.79 -3.74
C ALA A 558 -19.26 -1.59 -2.54
N ALA A 559 -19.72 -0.36 -2.31
CA ALA A 559 -20.61 0.01 -1.20
C ALA A 559 -22.11 -0.17 -1.50
N SER A 560 -22.50 -0.66 -2.68
CA SER A 560 -23.91 -0.85 -3.04
C SER A 560 -24.54 -1.94 -2.16
N VAL A 561 -25.63 -1.61 -1.45
CA VAL A 561 -26.38 -2.57 -0.64
C VAL A 561 -27.27 -3.49 -1.47
N LEU A 562 -27.54 -3.14 -2.73
CA LEU A 562 -28.45 -3.88 -3.59
C LEU A 562 -27.67 -4.55 -4.72
N GLU A 563 -27.79 -5.87 -4.80
CA GLU A 563 -27.32 -6.67 -5.92
C GLU A 563 -28.49 -6.90 -6.87
N LYS A 564 -28.37 -6.44 -8.12
CA LYS A 564 -29.40 -6.63 -9.14
C LYS A 564 -29.05 -7.85 -9.99
N GLY A 565 -29.93 -8.84 -9.98
CA GLY A 565 -29.83 -10.02 -10.81
C GLY A 565 -30.54 -9.85 -12.17
N PRO A 566 -30.64 -10.96 -12.92
CA PRO A 566 -31.37 -10.99 -14.19
C PRO A 566 -32.90 -10.92 -13.99
N PRO A 567 -33.66 -10.63 -15.05
CA PRO A 567 -35.12 -10.74 -15.06
C PRO A 567 -35.62 -12.11 -14.58
N ALA A 568 -36.74 -12.13 -13.87
CA ALA A 568 -37.27 -13.34 -13.22
C ALA A 568 -37.60 -14.48 -14.21
N ASP A 569 -37.91 -14.15 -15.45
CA ASP A 569 -38.19 -15.04 -16.57
C ASP A 569 -36.93 -15.51 -17.33
N SER A 570 -35.77 -14.93 -17.02
CA SER A 570 -34.51 -15.31 -17.64
C SER A 570 -34.01 -16.68 -17.14
N PRO A 571 -33.44 -17.54 -18.00
CA PRO A 571 -32.80 -18.77 -17.55
C PRO A 571 -31.65 -18.52 -16.57
N LYS A 572 -30.99 -17.36 -16.65
CA LYS A 572 -29.91 -16.95 -15.73
C LYS A 572 -30.41 -16.69 -14.29
N ALA A 573 -31.72 -16.53 -14.08
CA ALA A 573 -32.28 -16.36 -12.74
C ALA A 573 -32.08 -17.60 -11.86
N ALA A 574 -32.05 -18.79 -12.45
CA ALA A 574 -31.76 -20.02 -11.71
C ALA A 574 -30.32 -20.04 -11.17
N GLU A 575 -29.34 -19.64 -11.99
CA GLU A 575 -27.93 -19.52 -11.59
C GLU A 575 -27.76 -18.48 -10.47
N PHE A 576 -28.45 -17.34 -10.57
CA PHE A 576 -28.44 -16.30 -9.54
C PHE A 576 -29.02 -16.82 -8.21
N ARG A 577 -30.17 -17.50 -8.24
CA ARG A 577 -30.75 -18.13 -7.04
C ARG A 577 -29.84 -19.21 -6.45
N GLN A 578 -29.15 -19.98 -7.28
CA GLN A 578 -28.19 -20.98 -6.82
C GLN A 578 -26.97 -20.34 -6.13
N LEU A 579 -26.44 -19.26 -6.69
CA LEU A 579 -25.30 -18.53 -6.12
C LEU A 579 -25.65 -17.93 -4.75
N TRP A 580 -26.81 -17.27 -4.63
CA TRP A 580 -27.17 -16.52 -3.42
C TRP A 580 -28.01 -17.32 -2.42
N GLY A 581 -28.60 -18.43 -2.83
CA GLY A 581 -29.41 -19.30 -1.99
C GLY A 581 -30.61 -18.56 -1.39
N SER A 582 -30.78 -18.66 -0.08
CA SER A 582 -31.90 -18.06 0.65
C SER A 582 -31.91 -16.52 0.69
N ARG A 583 -30.85 -15.86 0.21
CA ARG A 583 -30.77 -14.39 0.13
C ARG A 583 -31.36 -13.82 -1.17
N SER A 584 -31.60 -14.65 -2.19
CA SER A 584 -32.23 -14.20 -3.44
C SER A 584 -33.73 -14.01 -3.26
N GLU A 585 -34.24 -12.86 -3.65
CA GLU A 585 -35.67 -12.54 -3.63
C GLU A 585 -36.10 -11.80 -4.90
N LEU A 586 -37.36 -11.94 -5.29
CA LEU A 586 -37.94 -11.18 -6.39
C LEU A 586 -38.31 -9.77 -5.93
N ARG A 587 -37.76 -8.77 -6.62
CA ARG A 587 -38.03 -7.36 -6.30
C ARG A 587 -38.57 -6.62 -7.50
N ARG A 588 -39.67 -5.89 -7.29
CA ARG A 588 -40.23 -4.95 -8.27
C ARG A 588 -39.56 -3.59 -8.12
N PHE A 589 -39.04 -3.05 -9.22
CA PHE A 589 -38.40 -1.73 -9.28
C PHE A 589 -39.37 -0.64 -9.77
N GLN A 590 -38.95 0.63 -9.65
CA GLN A 590 -39.79 1.79 -10.02
C GLN A 590 -40.13 1.84 -11.51
N ASP A 591 -39.30 1.23 -12.35
CA ASP A 591 -39.52 1.04 -13.79
C ASP A 591 -40.50 -0.11 -14.10
N GLY A 592 -41.03 -0.78 -13.08
CA GLY A 592 -41.95 -1.91 -13.21
C GLY A 592 -41.27 -3.26 -13.45
N ALA A 593 -39.94 -3.28 -13.63
CA ALA A 593 -39.20 -4.52 -13.84
C ALA A 593 -39.23 -5.40 -12.57
N ILE A 594 -39.41 -6.71 -12.77
CA ILE A 594 -39.33 -7.72 -11.71
C ILE A 594 -38.08 -8.55 -11.99
N ILE A 595 -37.08 -8.39 -11.13
CA ILE A 595 -35.78 -9.05 -11.27
C ILE A 595 -35.47 -9.80 -9.97
N GLU A 596 -34.58 -10.79 -10.05
CA GLU A 596 -33.93 -11.34 -8.86
C GLU A 596 -33.03 -10.28 -8.23
N ALA A 597 -32.99 -10.21 -6.91
CA ALA A 597 -32.14 -9.27 -6.19
C ALA A 597 -31.68 -9.82 -4.84
N VAL A 598 -30.58 -9.28 -4.34
CA VAL A 598 -30.10 -9.50 -2.96
C VAL A 598 -29.92 -8.15 -2.27
N LEU A 599 -30.44 -8.04 -1.05
CA LEU A 599 -30.26 -6.87 -0.20
C LEU A 599 -29.30 -7.17 0.95
N TRP A 600 -28.27 -6.34 1.07
CA TRP A 600 -27.26 -6.35 2.13
C TRP A 600 -27.55 -5.29 3.19
N ASP A 601 -27.04 -5.51 4.41
CA ASP A 601 -27.20 -4.57 5.50
C ASP A 601 -26.22 -3.39 5.32
N GLY A 602 -26.71 -2.15 5.45
CA GLY A 602 -25.86 -0.96 5.27
C GLY A 602 -26.62 0.35 5.40
N LYS A 603 -26.97 0.74 6.64
CA LYS A 603 -27.67 2.00 6.89
C LYS A 603 -26.74 3.20 6.71
N SER A 604 -25.60 3.18 7.38
CA SER A 604 -24.52 4.18 7.27
C SER A 604 -23.45 3.78 6.25
N THR A 605 -22.65 4.76 5.82
CA THR A 605 -21.54 4.61 4.88
C THR A 605 -20.49 3.64 5.43
N SER A 606 -20.21 3.68 6.74
CA SER A 606 -19.31 2.73 7.41
C SER A 606 -19.81 1.28 7.28
N GLN A 607 -21.10 1.03 7.49
CA GLN A 607 -21.70 -0.29 7.32
C GLN A 607 -21.74 -0.73 5.87
N ARG A 608 -21.99 0.20 4.94
CA ARG A 608 -21.97 -0.09 3.50
C ARG A 608 -20.58 -0.54 3.01
N ARG A 609 -19.50 0.00 3.59
CA ARG A 609 -18.13 -0.49 3.33
C ARG A 609 -17.90 -1.94 3.77
N LEU A 610 -18.74 -2.49 4.66
CA LEU A 610 -18.71 -3.89 5.08
C LEU A 610 -19.54 -4.83 4.20
N VAL A 611 -20.21 -4.35 3.15
CA VAL A 611 -20.95 -5.21 2.21
C VAL A 611 -20.04 -6.30 1.59
N PRO A 612 -18.80 -6.00 1.13
CA PRO A 612 -17.88 -7.06 0.69
C PRO A 612 -17.62 -8.13 1.75
N LYS A 613 -17.50 -7.77 3.04
CA LYS A 613 -17.37 -8.74 4.14
C LYS A 613 -18.59 -9.65 4.22
N GLN A 614 -19.80 -9.08 4.12
CA GLN A 614 -21.05 -9.84 4.18
C GLN A 614 -21.16 -10.83 3.01
N ILE A 615 -20.82 -10.38 1.79
CA ILE A 615 -20.80 -11.22 0.58
C ILE A 615 -19.83 -12.39 0.75
N VAL A 616 -18.56 -12.10 1.09
CA VAL A 616 -17.51 -13.12 1.29
C VAL A 616 -17.96 -14.15 2.32
N THR A 617 -18.43 -13.69 3.48
CA THR A 617 -18.85 -14.57 4.57
C THR A 617 -20.03 -15.45 4.17
N HIS A 618 -21.03 -14.89 3.50
CA HIS A 618 -22.22 -15.63 3.04
C HIS A 618 -21.85 -16.72 2.02
N LEU A 619 -21.05 -16.37 1.01
CA LEU A 619 -20.63 -17.31 -0.04
C LEU A 619 -19.78 -18.45 0.51
N LEU A 620 -18.81 -18.13 1.37
CA LEU A 620 -17.95 -19.13 2.00
C LEU A 620 -18.75 -20.08 2.91
N GLN A 621 -19.73 -19.57 3.65
CA GLN A 621 -20.61 -20.41 4.46
C GLN A 621 -21.49 -21.30 3.58
N LEU A 622 -22.18 -20.73 2.59
CA LEU A 622 -23.15 -21.42 1.75
C LEU A 622 -22.50 -22.50 0.88
N HIS A 623 -21.41 -22.17 0.19
CA HIS A 623 -20.80 -23.05 -0.82
C HIS A 623 -19.60 -23.83 -0.27
N ALA A 624 -18.75 -23.21 0.55
CA ALA A 624 -17.56 -23.87 1.10
C ALA A 624 -17.78 -24.53 2.47
N GLY A 625 -18.85 -24.18 3.19
CA GLY A 625 -19.09 -24.68 4.56
C GLY A 625 -18.15 -24.06 5.60
N ILE A 626 -17.60 -22.87 5.32
CA ILE A 626 -16.66 -22.16 6.18
C ILE A 626 -17.44 -21.13 7.01
N PRO A 627 -17.49 -21.26 8.34
CA PRO A 627 -18.22 -20.33 9.21
C PRO A 627 -17.54 -18.98 9.31
N GLU A 628 -18.35 -17.94 9.60
CA GLU A 628 -17.88 -16.57 9.82
C GLU A 628 -16.77 -16.50 10.86
N SER A 629 -16.80 -17.35 11.89
CA SER A 629 -15.76 -17.43 12.93
C SER A 629 -14.36 -17.74 12.38
N CYS A 630 -14.26 -18.28 11.17
CA CYS A 630 -12.98 -18.60 10.51
C CYS A 630 -12.48 -17.48 9.59
N VAL A 631 -13.32 -16.48 9.33
CA VAL A 631 -13.04 -15.34 8.44
C VAL A 631 -12.72 -14.12 9.30
N ARG A 632 -11.44 -13.74 9.34
CA ARG A 632 -10.99 -12.50 9.97
C ARG A 632 -10.97 -11.39 8.93
N PHE A 633 -11.84 -10.40 9.07
CA PHE A 633 -11.89 -9.23 8.17
C PHE A 633 -11.09 -8.07 8.75
N VAL A 634 -10.06 -7.61 8.04
CA VAL A 634 -9.09 -6.63 8.55
C VAL A 634 -9.50 -5.19 8.21
N GLY A 635 -10.20 -4.96 7.09
CA GLY A 635 -10.33 -3.64 6.44
C GLY A 635 -11.04 -2.48 7.19
N THR A 636 -11.49 -2.67 8.44
CA THR A 636 -12.18 -1.62 9.24
C THR A 636 -11.72 -1.58 10.70
N MET A 637 -10.64 -2.29 11.05
CA MET A 637 -10.21 -2.41 12.46
C MET A 637 -9.80 -1.07 13.08
N VAL A 638 -9.32 -0.11 12.27
CA VAL A 638 -8.83 1.19 12.73
C VAL A 638 -9.94 2.25 12.82
N ASP A 639 -11.10 2.04 12.16
CA ASP A 639 -12.19 3.03 12.07
C ASP A 639 -12.80 3.40 13.43
N ASP A 640 -12.62 2.54 14.45
CA ASP A 640 -13.14 2.71 15.81
C ASP A 640 -12.75 4.07 16.44
N VAL A 641 -11.54 4.58 16.17
CA VAL A 641 -11.06 5.84 16.77
C VAL A 641 -11.67 7.11 16.15
N ILE A 642 -12.44 6.98 15.07
CA ILE A 642 -13.18 8.07 14.42
C ILE A 642 -14.68 7.80 14.34
N THR A 643 -15.15 6.71 14.95
CA THR A 643 -16.55 6.31 14.90
C THR A 643 -17.42 7.28 15.72
N THR A 644 -18.54 7.68 15.15
CA THR A 644 -19.57 8.57 15.72
C THR A 644 -20.93 7.87 15.74
N GLY A 645 -21.92 8.48 16.42
CA GLY A 645 -23.29 7.97 16.50
C GLY A 645 -23.53 6.97 17.64
N ASN A 646 -24.66 7.13 18.34
CA ASN A 646 -25.02 6.26 19.48
C ASN A 646 -25.79 4.99 19.07
N GLU A 647 -26.65 5.07 18.04
CA GLU A 647 -27.52 3.94 17.62
C GLU A 647 -27.00 3.23 16.36
N VAL A 648 -26.61 4.00 15.35
CA VAL A 648 -26.02 3.49 14.11
C VAL A 648 -24.61 4.05 14.02
N PRO A 649 -23.56 3.21 14.09
CA PRO A 649 -22.19 3.68 14.00
C PRO A 649 -21.96 4.29 12.62
N SER A 650 -21.38 5.48 12.62
CA SER A 650 -20.98 6.25 11.45
C SER A 650 -19.48 6.52 11.54
N THR A 651 -18.82 6.72 10.42
CA THR A 651 -17.47 7.29 10.40
C THR A 651 -17.51 8.76 10.04
N GLY A 652 -18.61 9.45 10.39
CA GLY A 652 -18.96 10.89 10.30
C GLY A 652 -19.28 11.47 8.92
N GLU A 653 -19.38 10.66 7.87
CA GLU A 653 -19.79 11.12 6.55
C GLU A 653 -21.24 11.65 6.55
N GLU A 654 -22.16 10.93 7.21
CA GLU A 654 -23.55 11.35 7.37
C GLU A 654 -23.67 12.68 8.12
N GLU A 655 -22.93 12.82 9.21
CA GLU A 655 -22.91 14.02 10.05
C GLU A 655 -22.36 15.22 9.27
N SER A 656 -21.28 15.01 8.50
CA SER A 656 -20.73 16.04 7.61
C SER A 656 -21.73 16.44 6.51
N LEU A 657 -22.47 15.48 5.94
CA LEU A 657 -23.50 15.76 4.94
C LEU A 657 -24.63 16.63 5.51
N VAL A 658 -25.07 16.36 6.76
CA VAL A 658 -26.07 17.20 7.44
C VAL A 658 -25.56 18.63 7.62
N VAL A 659 -24.29 18.80 7.99
CA VAL A 659 -23.66 20.12 8.11
C VAL A 659 -23.62 20.84 6.76
N VAL A 660 -23.23 20.17 5.68
CA VAL A 660 -23.19 20.73 4.32
C VAL A 660 -24.59 21.16 3.87
N GLN A 661 -25.61 20.31 4.06
CA GLN A 661 -26.99 20.64 3.69
C GLN A 661 -27.54 21.85 4.47
N SER A 662 -27.23 21.93 5.77
CA SER A 662 -27.64 23.06 6.61
C SER A 662 -26.90 24.36 6.22
N TYR A 663 -25.62 24.25 5.86
CA TYR A 663 -24.83 25.35 5.31
C TYR A 663 -25.38 25.86 3.97
N ASP A 664 -25.71 24.97 3.04
CA ASP A 664 -26.26 25.34 1.73
C ASP A 664 -27.59 26.08 1.85
N ASP A 665 -28.43 25.66 2.80
CA ASP A 665 -29.66 26.38 3.14
C ASP A 665 -29.39 27.76 3.74
N LEU A 666 -28.46 27.87 4.69
CA LEU A 666 -28.06 29.17 5.26
C LEU A 666 -27.48 30.09 4.18
N SER A 667 -26.62 29.57 3.30
CA SER A 667 -26.01 30.30 2.20
C SER A 667 -27.07 30.88 1.26
N ARG A 668 -28.04 30.07 0.82
CA ARG A 668 -29.17 30.55 -0.01
C ARG A 668 -30.01 31.63 0.69
N LYS A 669 -30.19 31.54 2.00
CA LYS A 669 -30.93 32.52 2.79
C LYS A 669 -30.17 33.84 2.91
N LEU A 670 -28.86 33.79 3.18
CA LEU A 670 -27.98 34.96 3.22
C LEU A 670 -27.99 35.72 1.89
N TRP A 671 -27.89 35.01 0.76
CA TRP A 671 -27.97 35.60 -0.59
C TRP A 671 -29.28 36.32 -0.89
N LYS A 672 -30.38 35.93 -0.24
CA LYS A 672 -31.71 36.51 -0.41
C LYS A 672 -32.06 37.58 0.62
N LEU A 673 -31.11 37.95 1.50
CA LEU A 673 -31.37 39.00 2.48
C LEU A 673 -31.47 40.36 1.80
N GLU A 674 -32.63 40.99 1.99
CA GLU A 674 -32.89 42.37 1.57
C GLU A 674 -32.74 43.30 2.78
N GLY A 675 -32.35 44.56 2.54
CA GLY A 675 -32.24 45.59 3.58
C GLY A 675 -30.84 45.79 4.19
N LEU A 676 -29.82 45.08 3.70
CA LEU A 676 -28.42 45.37 4.03
C LEU A 676 -27.91 46.61 3.26
N PRO A 677 -27.03 47.45 3.84
CA PRO A 677 -26.47 48.62 3.15
C PRO A 677 -25.61 48.29 1.94
N LEU A 678 -25.02 47.09 1.93
CA LEU A 678 -24.24 46.52 0.84
C LEU A 678 -24.76 45.11 0.58
N SER A 679 -24.90 44.74 -0.69
CA SER A 679 -25.31 43.37 -1.05
C SER A 679 -24.18 42.35 -0.75
N ILE A 680 -24.56 41.09 -0.52
CA ILE A 680 -23.61 39.99 -0.33
C ILE A 680 -23.21 39.46 -1.71
N THR A 681 -21.90 39.37 -1.98
CA THR A 681 -21.34 38.91 -3.26
C THR A 681 -20.82 37.48 -3.22
N ALA A 682 -20.44 36.98 -2.05
CA ALA A 682 -20.05 35.59 -1.88
C ALA A 682 -20.31 35.12 -0.44
N VAL A 683 -20.73 33.87 -0.32
CA VAL A 683 -20.82 33.13 0.94
C VAL A 683 -19.98 31.87 0.77
N GLN A 684 -18.88 31.77 1.52
CA GLN A 684 -17.91 30.70 1.36
C GLN A 684 -17.68 29.96 2.68
N GLY A 685 -17.69 28.63 2.62
CA GLY A 685 -17.38 27.78 3.77
C GLY A 685 -15.87 27.70 3.99
N ALA A 686 -15.42 27.86 5.23
CA ALA A 686 -13.99 27.75 5.59
C ALA A 686 -13.70 26.64 6.61
N HIS A 687 -14.73 25.93 7.07
CA HIS A 687 -14.61 24.93 8.14
C HIS A 687 -14.33 23.51 7.59
N PRO A 688 -13.48 22.68 8.24
CA PRO A 688 -13.18 21.31 7.80
C PRO A 688 -14.40 20.39 7.65
N ALA A 689 -15.44 20.61 8.45
CA ALA A 689 -16.71 19.86 8.34
C ALA A 689 -17.40 20.01 6.97
N LEU A 690 -17.23 21.15 6.29
CA LEU A 690 -17.83 21.40 4.98
C LEU A 690 -17.10 20.68 3.84
N ARG A 691 -15.92 20.13 4.13
CA ARG A 691 -15.11 19.30 3.23
C ARG A 691 -14.91 17.87 3.76
N TYR A 692 -15.77 17.42 4.69
CA TYR A 692 -15.79 16.07 5.26
C TYR A 692 -14.55 15.65 6.05
N THR A 693 -13.63 16.58 6.37
CA THR A 693 -12.37 16.22 7.02
C THR A 693 -12.36 16.47 8.52
N GLN A 694 -13.37 17.11 9.14
CA GLN A 694 -13.40 17.29 10.60
C GLN A 694 -13.35 15.94 11.32
N VAL A 695 -12.42 15.75 12.27
CA VAL A 695 -12.22 14.45 12.95
C VAL A 695 -13.51 13.91 13.57
N PHE A 696 -14.23 14.78 14.28
CA PHE A 696 -15.58 14.53 14.79
C PHE A 696 -16.49 15.67 14.29
N PRO A 697 -17.23 15.45 13.19
CA PRO A 697 -18.10 16.47 12.63
C PRO A 697 -19.17 16.95 13.64
N PRO A 698 -19.57 18.23 13.60
CA PRO A 698 -20.63 18.73 14.47
C PRO A 698 -21.95 17.99 14.23
N GLU A 699 -22.56 17.51 15.30
CA GLU A 699 -23.88 16.87 15.29
C GLU A 699 -24.95 17.92 15.65
N PRO A 700 -26.12 17.92 15.00
CA PRO A 700 -27.26 18.71 15.47
C PRO A 700 -27.68 18.29 16.87
N VAL A 701 -27.69 19.23 17.82
CA VAL A 701 -28.06 18.92 19.21
C VAL A 701 -29.34 19.63 19.68
N ARG A 702 -29.97 19.01 20.67
CA ARG A 702 -31.05 19.59 21.45
C ARG A 702 -30.62 19.83 22.89
N LEU A 703 -30.80 21.05 23.38
CA LEU A 703 -30.28 21.46 24.69
C LEU A 703 -31.27 21.18 25.82
N ASP A 704 -30.78 20.62 26.92
CA ASP A 704 -31.51 20.57 28.19
C ASP A 704 -31.29 21.88 28.95
N TYR A 705 -32.23 22.81 28.84
CA TYR A 705 -32.14 24.11 29.50
C TYR A 705 -32.04 24.02 31.03
N SER A 706 -32.46 22.92 31.67
CA SER A 706 -32.32 22.75 33.13
C SER A 706 -30.86 22.63 33.58
N PHE A 707 -29.99 22.20 32.66
CA PHE A 707 -28.56 22.06 32.87
C PHE A 707 -27.83 23.40 33.01
N PHE A 708 -28.43 24.47 32.48
CA PHE A 708 -27.81 25.80 32.37
C PHE A 708 -28.48 26.81 33.29
N GLU A 709 -27.75 27.89 33.58
CA GLU A 709 -28.34 29.15 34.04
C GLU A 709 -28.74 30.00 32.83
N ARG A 710 -29.70 30.90 33.03
CA ARG A 710 -30.15 31.83 32.00
C ARG A 710 -29.75 33.23 32.38
N GLU A 711 -29.06 33.91 31.47
CA GLU A 711 -28.78 35.32 31.62
C GLU A 711 -30.09 36.12 31.46
N LYS A 712 -30.36 37.01 32.43
CA LYS A 712 -31.66 37.68 32.57
C LYS A 712 -31.97 38.67 31.44
N THR A 713 -30.94 39.25 30.82
CA THR A 713 -31.05 40.33 29.84
C THR A 713 -31.15 39.83 28.40
N CYS A 714 -30.37 38.82 28.04
CA CYS A 714 -30.11 38.50 26.63
C CYS A 714 -30.48 37.05 26.23
N ARG A 715 -31.13 36.27 27.11
CA ARG A 715 -31.54 34.87 26.86
C ARG A 715 -30.37 33.94 26.47
N PHE A 716 -29.15 34.23 26.90
CA PHE A 716 -28.01 33.32 26.78
C PHE A 716 -28.05 32.24 27.86
N LEU A 717 -27.54 31.06 27.52
CA LEU A 717 -27.26 29.99 28.47
C LEU A 717 -25.85 30.16 29.04
N VAL A 718 -25.71 29.90 30.34
CA VAL A 718 -24.44 29.98 31.07
C VAL A 718 -24.19 28.64 31.80
N PRO A 719 -22.94 28.13 31.81
CA PRO A 719 -22.60 26.92 32.57
C PRO A 719 -22.85 27.09 34.08
N LYS A 720 -23.33 26.02 34.74
CA LYS A 720 -23.48 25.96 36.22
C LYS A 720 -22.23 25.37 36.86
N GLU A 721 -21.73 25.97 37.95
CA GLU A 721 -20.53 25.49 38.66
C GLU A 721 -20.65 24.04 39.17
N CYS A 722 -21.82 23.63 39.67
CA CYS A 722 -22.04 22.29 40.21
C CYS A 722 -22.25 21.20 39.13
N LYS A 723 -22.24 21.56 37.84
CA LYS A 723 -22.49 20.64 36.73
C LYS A 723 -21.20 20.34 35.95
N PRO A 724 -21.10 19.17 35.28
CA PRO A 724 -20.01 18.90 34.35
C PRO A 724 -19.93 19.96 33.24
N CYS A 725 -18.78 20.08 32.58
CA CYS A 725 -18.65 20.97 31.43
C CYS A 725 -19.71 20.62 30.36
N PRO A 726 -20.44 21.62 29.85
CA PRO A 726 -21.42 21.43 28.78
C PRO A 726 -20.84 20.75 27.54
N HIS A 727 -21.72 20.23 26.69
CA HIS A 727 -21.36 19.67 25.41
C HIS A 727 -20.67 20.74 24.55
N TYR A 728 -19.55 20.39 23.91
CA TYR A 728 -18.81 21.33 23.08
C TYR A 728 -19.54 21.56 21.76
N LEU A 729 -20.00 22.80 21.55
CA LEU A 729 -20.60 23.23 20.29
C LEU A 729 -19.54 23.89 19.41
N THR A 730 -19.11 23.16 18.39
CA THR A 730 -18.14 23.63 17.40
C THR A 730 -18.79 24.63 16.44
N PRO A 731 -18.32 25.88 16.37
CA PRO A 731 -18.82 26.87 15.42
C PRO A 731 -18.33 26.59 13.99
N ILE A 732 -19.26 26.49 13.04
CA ILE A 732 -18.95 26.26 11.63
C ILE A 732 -18.66 27.60 10.94
N THR A 733 -17.39 27.87 10.63
CA THR A 733 -16.94 29.14 10.03
C THR A 733 -17.42 29.32 8.59
N VAL A 734 -18.05 30.48 8.35
CA VAL A 734 -18.56 30.95 7.04
C VAL A 734 -18.05 32.36 6.80
N ILE A 735 -17.52 32.62 5.61
CA ILE A 735 -17.01 33.92 5.18
C ILE A 735 -18.02 34.58 4.24
N CYS A 736 -18.44 35.80 4.57
CA CYS A 736 -19.32 36.61 3.74
C CYS A 736 -18.55 37.80 3.15
N HIS A 737 -18.52 37.89 1.82
CA HIS A 737 -18.01 39.05 1.12
C HIS A 737 -19.15 39.99 0.77
N MET A 738 -18.95 41.27 1.06
CA MET A 738 -19.87 42.35 0.67
C MET A 738 -19.49 42.90 -0.70
N GLU A 739 -20.41 43.59 -1.37
CA GLU A 739 -20.12 44.29 -2.61
C GLU A 739 -19.02 45.36 -2.43
N GLY A 740 -18.27 45.60 -3.50
CA GLY A 740 -17.22 46.61 -3.50
C GLY A 740 -17.81 48.01 -3.29
N SER A 741 -17.26 48.74 -2.33
CA SER A 741 -17.65 50.13 -2.05
C SER A 741 -16.42 51.02 -1.89
N GLY A 742 -16.48 52.24 -2.42
CA GLY A 742 -15.45 53.27 -2.16
C GLY A 742 -15.60 53.94 -0.79
N LYS A 743 -16.66 53.63 -0.04
CA LYS A 743 -16.99 54.25 1.25
C LYS A 743 -16.35 53.55 2.44
N TRP A 744 -15.56 52.51 2.22
CA TRP A 744 -14.79 51.88 3.30
C TRP A 744 -13.72 52.87 3.81
N PRO A 745 -13.56 53.02 5.13
CA PRO A 745 -12.60 53.95 5.72
C PRO A 745 -11.16 53.45 5.53
N HIS A 746 -10.21 54.37 5.61
CA HIS A 746 -8.78 54.06 5.52
C HIS A 746 -8.18 53.64 6.88
N ASP A 747 -8.89 53.91 7.98
CA ASP A 747 -8.45 53.56 9.32
C ASP A 747 -8.81 52.11 9.70
N ARG A 748 -7.87 51.41 10.35
CA ARG A 748 -7.98 50.00 10.73
C ARG A 748 -9.09 49.76 11.76
N THR A 749 -9.20 50.64 12.76
CA THR A 749 -10.22 50.50 13.81
C THR A 749 -11.61 50.77 13.26
N ALA A 750 -11.74 51.76 12.38
CA ALA A 750 -12.98 52.07 11.68
C ALA A 750 -13.47 50.90 10.81
N ILE A 751 -12.57 50.20 10.09
CA ILE A 751 -12.93 48.99 9.33
C ILE A 751 -13.52 47.92 10.26
N ARG A 752 -12.86 47.64 11.39
CA ARG A 752 -13.33 46.65 12.39
C ARG A 752 -14.71 47.02 12.94
N HIS A 753 -14.95 48.30 13.23
CA HIS A 753 -16.26 48.78 13.68
C HIS A 753 -17.35 48.64 12.61
N ILE A 754 -17.04 48.89 11.34
CA ILE A 754 -17.99 48.69 10.24
C ILE A 754 -18.31 47.20 10.05
N ARG A 755 -17.31 46.32 10.16
CA ARG A 755 -17.54 44.87 10.14
C ARG A 755 -18.49 44.45 11.25
N ALA A 756 -18.25 44.91 12.49
CA ALA A 756 -19.13 44.68 13.62
C ALA A 756 -20.55 45.22 13.37
N ALA A 757 -20.69 46.39 12.74
CA ALA A 757 -21.99 46.93 12.35
C ALA A 757 -22.72 46.04 11.33
N PHE A 758 -22.01 45.48 10.34
CA PHE A 758 -22.58 44.48 9.44
C PHE A 758 -23.00 43.20 10.18
N HIS A 759 -22.23 42.74 11.18
CA HIS A 759 -22.62 41.59 12.00
C HIS A 759 -23.92 41.84 12.76
N ILE A 760 -24.12 43.04 13.31
CA ILE A 760 -25.38 43.44 13.97
C ILE A 760 -26.54 43.46 12.97
N SER A 761 -26.38 44.15 11.83
CA SER A 761 -27.42 44.21 10.80
C SER A 761 -27.80 42.83 10.25
N LEU A 762 -26.82 41.95 10.04
CA LEU A 762 -27.05 40.57 9.65
C LEU A 762 -27.86 39.82 10.71
N ALA A 763 -27.52 39.98 12.00
CA ALA A 763 -28.26 39.35 13.10
C ALA A 763 -29.73 39.79 13.11
N GLU A 764 -30.00 41.08 12.95
CA GLU A 764 -31.34 41.65 12.88
C GLU A 764 -32.14 41.11 11.70
N MET A 765 -31.53 41.05 10.51
CA MET A 765 -32.21 40.54 9.30
C MET A 765 -32.48 39.04 9.39
N LEU A 766 -31.52 38.24 9.86
CA LEU A 766 -31.73 36.81 10.08
C LEU A 766 -32.80 36.54 11.15
N LYS A 767 -32.86 37.37 12.20
CA LYS A 767 -33.93 37.29 13.20
C LYS A 767 -35.29 37.65 12.60
N LYS A 768 -35.35 38.72 11.81
CA LYS A 768 -36.60 39.23 11.22
C LYS A 768 -37.17 38.28 10.16
N HIS A 769 -36.35 37.80 9.23
CA HIS A 769 -36.80 37.01 8.08
C HIS A 769 -36.88 35.50 8.35
N HIS A 770 -36.07 34.99 9.29
CA HIS A 770 -35.94 33.54 9.52
C HIS A 770 -36.05 33.12 10.99
N ASN A 771 -36.24 34.07 11.92
CA ASN A 771 -36.38 33.83 13.37
C ASN A 771 -35.19 33.10 14.03
N TYR A 772 -34.00 33.13 13.42
CA TYR A 772 -32.80 32.54 14.03
C TYR A 772 -32.39 33.29 15.30
N THR A 773 -31.83 32.57 16.27
CA THR A 773 -31.20 33.19 17.44
C THR A 773 -29.75 33.47 17.10
N CYS A 774 -29.34 34.73 17.26
CA CYS A 774 -28.06 35.22 16.78
C CYS A 774 -27.30 35.92 17.92
N SER A 775 -25.97 35.83 17.91
CA SER A 775 -25.08 36.54 18.81
C SER A 775 -24.05 37.34 17.99
N PRO A 776 -24.28 38.66 17.77
CA PRO A 776 -23.33 39.50 17.09
C PRO A 776 -22.14 39.84 18.02
N CYS A 777 -20.93 39.62 17.54
CA CYS A 777 -19.67 39.95 18.21
C CYS A 777 -18.86 40.93 17.32
N PRO A 778 -17.85 41.64 17.85
CA PRO A 778 -17.04 42.56 17.05
C PRO A 778 -16.30 41.90 15.87
N THR A 779 -15.95 40.62 15.99
CA THR A 779 -15.16 39.89 14.98
C THR A 779 -16.00 38.97 14.09
N HIS A 780 -17.20 38.59 14.53
CA HIS A 780 -18.03 37.58 13.88
C HIS A 780 -19.50 37.65 14.35
N LEU A 781 -20.38 36.93 13.67
CA LEU A 781 -21.77 36.70 14.06
C LEU A 781 -22.00 35.19 14.23
N ASP A 782 -22.36 34.74 15.43
CA ASP A 782 -22.76 33.35 15.63
C ASP A 782 -24.28 33.19 15.46
N VAL A 783 -24.70 32.20 14.66
CA VAL A 783 -26.10 31.93 14.29
C VAL A 783 -26.47 30.50 14.73
N TRP A 784 -27.48 30.39 15.59
CA TRP A 784 -28.05 29.12 16.01
C TRP A 784 -29.14 28.67 15.03
N LYS A 785 -28.85 27.59 14.29
CA LYS A 785 -29.72 27.05 13.22
C LYS A 785 -29.72 25.52 13.29
N ASP A 786 -30.92 24.94 13.41
CA ASP A 786 -31.15 23.49 13.32
C ASP A 786 -30.26 22.66 14.24
N GLY A 787 -30.03 23.11 15.47
CA GLY A 787 -29.14 22.42 16.42
C GLY A 787 -27.64 22.60 16.16
N LEU A 788 -27.26 23.45 15.20
CA LEU A 788 -25.88 23.76 14.81
C LEU A 788 -25.58 25.26 15.00
N VAL A 789 -24.30 25.59 15.13
CA VAL A 789 -23.82 26.98 15.22
C VAL A 789 -23.02 27.33 13.97
N PHE A 790 -23.39 28.40 13.28
CA PHE A 790 -22.62 28.97 12.17
C PHE A 790 -21.97 30.28 12.58
N ARG A 791 -20.66 30.39 12.41
CA ARG A 791 -19.87 31.60 12.70
C ARG A 791 -19.61 32.37 11.41
N ILE A 792 -20.39 33.42 11.18
CA ILE A 792 -20.33 34.27 9.99
C ILE A 792 -19.31 35.40 10.21
N GLN A 793 -18.30 35.47 9.35
CA GLN A 793 -17.31 36.55 9.34
C GLN A 793 -17.49 37.38 8.07
N VAL A 794 -17.75 38.68 8.24
CA VAL A 794 -17.76 39.64 7.13
C VAL A 794 -16.31 39.94 6.76
N ALA A 795 -15.93 39.67 5.52
CA ALA A 795 -14.59 39.89 4.99
C ALA A 795 -14.56 41.10 4.05
N TYR A 796 -13.56 41.96 4.24
CA TYR A 796 -13.28 43.08 3.35
C TYR A 796 -11.99 42.81 2.55
N HIS A 797 -12.10 42.72 1.23
CA HIS A 797 -11.02 42.24 0.35
C HIS A 797 -9.75 43.12 0.37
N ARG A 798 -9.84 44.42 0.69
CA ARG A 798 -8.65 45.29 0.81
C ARG A 798 -8.03 45.31 2.20
N GLU A 799 -8.71 44.77 3.21
CA GLU A 799 -8.22 44.79 4.61
C GLU A 799 -6.83 44.15 4.74
N PRO A 800 -6.52 42.98 4.13
CA PRO A 800 -5.16 42.44 4.20
C PRO A 800 -4.10 43.35 3.56
N GLN A 801 -4.42 44.02 2.45
CA GLN A 801 -3.50 44.93 1.77
C GLN A 801 -3.24 46.17 2.63
N MET A 802 -4.29 46.76 3.20
CA MET A 802 -4.18 47.92 4.09
C MET A 802 -3.45 47.62 5.39
N LEU A 803 -3.57 46.39 5.92
CA LEU A 803 -2.78 45.97 7.08
C LEU A 803 -1.28 45.95 6.77
N ARG A 804 -0.89 45.71 5.51
CA ARG A 804 0.51 45.77 5.05
C ARG A 804 1.02 47.19 4.88
N GLU A 805 0.14 48.16 4.69
CA GLU A 805 0.52 49.57 4.56
C GLU A 805 0.85 50.17 5.93
N SER A 806 2.00 50.83 6.02
CA SER A 806 2.47 51.55 7.21
C SER A 806 3.16 52.84 6.77
N VAL A 807 3.10 53.90 7.58
CA VAL A 807 3.79 55.16 7.30
C VAL A 807 5.07 55.19 8.14
N ASN A 808 6.22 55.39 7.51
CA ASN A 808 7.49 55.52 8.23
C ASN A 808 7.63 56.91 8.90
N ALA A 809 8.71 57.12 9.67
CA ALA A 809 8.94 58.37 10.39
C ALA A 809 9.06 59.60 9.45
N GLU A 810 9.41 59.37 8.18
CA GLU A 810 9.54 60.37 7.13
C GLU A 810 8.24 60.67 6.36
N GLY A 811 7.12 60.00 6.70
CA GLY A 811 5.82 60.23 6.06
C GLY A 811 5.61 59.46 4.73
N LEU A 812 6.52 58.55 4.36
CA LEU A 812 6.39 57.67 3.20
C LEU A 812 5.59 56.41 3.53
N LEU A 813 4.75 56.00 2.59
CA LEU A 813 3.95 54.77 2.69
C LEU A 813 4.83 53.56 2.34
N VAL A 814 5.09 52.72 3.35
CA VAL A 814 5.87 51.48 3.27
C VAL A 814 4.92 50.30 3.36
N VAL A 815 4.93 49.46 2.33
CA VAL A 815 4.20 48.18 2.31
C VAL A 815 5.11 47.11 2.91
N ARG A 816 4.74 46.62 4.10
CA ARG A 816 5.45 45.55 4.80
C ARG A 816 4.49 44.46 5.22
N ASP A 817 4.78 43.24 4.78
CA ASP A 817 4.02 42.07 5.21
C ASP A 817 4.15 41.85 6.72
N ASN A 818 3.06 41.43 7.35
CA ASN A 818 2.97 41.25 8.79
C ASN A 818 2.03 40.11 9.15
N GLU A 819 2.13 39.65 10.40
CA GLU A 819 1.40 38.48 10.87
C GLU A 819 -0.12 38.67 10.84
N GLU A 820 -0.61 39.85 11.21
CA GLU A 820 -2.06 40.12 11.23
C GLU A 820 -2.66 40.03 9.82
N ALA A 821 -2.00 40.63 8.83
CA ALA A 821 -2.40 40.56 7.43
C ALA A 821 -2.39 39.11 6.91
N GLN A 822 -1.34 38.34 7.22
CA GLN A 822 -1.21 36.94 6.80
C GLN A 822 -2.31 36.06 7.39
N VAL A 823 -2.64 36.23 8.68
CA VAL A 823 -3.72 35.46 9.35
C VAL A 823 -5.07 35.79 8.75
N LEU A 824 -5.33 37.07 8.46
CA LEU A 824 -6.58 37.49 7.83
C LEU A 824 -6.71 36.95 6.40
N GLU A 825 -5.65 37.02 5.61
CA GLU A 825 -5.61 36.47 4.25
C GLU A 825 -5.78 34.95 4.23
N MET A 826 -5.10 34.24 5.15
CA MET A 826 -5.28 32.80 5.34
C MET A 826 -6.74 32.45 5.62
N THR A 827 -7.37 33.17 6.55
CA THR A 827 -8.74 32.91 7.01
C THR A 827 -9.79 33.24 5.95
N THR A 828 -9.63 34.35 5.22
CA THR A 828 -10.64 34.88 4.31
C THR A 828 -10.45 34.49 2.84
N ILE A 829 -9.26 34.04 2.44
CA ILE A 829 -8.95 33.69 1.04
C ILE A 829 -8.53 32.23 0.91
N HIS A 830 -7.48 31.81 1.62
CA HIS A 830 -6.87 30.50 1.39
C HIS A 830 -7.70 29.33 1.94
N LYS A 831 -8.22 29.43 3.17
CA LYS A 831 -9.07 28.39 3.77
C LYS A 831 -10.39 28.14 3.02
N PRO A 832 -11.13 29.17 2.58
CA PRO A 832 -12.31 28.95 1.74
C PRO A 832 -12.00 28.23 0.43
N LEU A 833 -10.91 28.62 -0.23
CA LEU A 833 -10.48 28.00 -1.48
C LEU A 833 -10.08 26.53 -1.29
N LEU A 834 -9.30 26.24 -0.24
CA LEU A 834 -8.94 24.88 0.14
C LEU A 834 -10.20 24.05 0.41
N THR A 835 -11.17 24.63 1.12
CA THR A 835 -12.42 23.95 1.47
C THR A 835 -13.24 23.55 0.26
N SER A 836 -13.47 24.48 -0.66
CA SER A 836 -14.18 24.18 -1.91
C SER A 836 -13.46 23.12 -2.74
N THR A 837 -12.13 23.22 -2.83
CA THR A 837 -11.31 22.31 -3.64
C THR A 837 -11.30 20.88 -3.08
N LEU A 838 -11.10 20.74 -1.77
CA LEU A 838 -11.09 19.43 -1.11
C LEU A 838 -12.49 18.83 -1.00
N HIS A 839 -13.53 19.66 -0.89
CA HIS A 839 -14.91 19.17 -1.04
C HIS A 839 -15.12 18.51 -2.40
N GLY A 840 -14.61 19.13 -3.48
CA GLY A 840 -14.63 18.53 -4.81
C GLY A 840 -13.90 17.18 -4.88
N LEU A 841 -12.73 17.07 -4.23
CA LEU A 841 -11.99 15.81 -4.12
C LEU A 841 -12.78 14.72 -3.38
N GLN A 842 -13.44 15.06 -2.27
CA GLN A 842 -14.31 14.14 -1.53
C GLN A 842 -15.45 13.59 -2.41
N GLN A 843 -16.05 14.42 -3.26
CA GLN A 843 -17.12 13.96 -4.17
C GLN A 843 -16.60 12.96 -5.20
N GLN A 844 -15.33 13.08 -5.61
CA GLN A 844 -14.69 12.15 -6.54
C GLN A 844 -14.15 10.89 -5.85
N GLN A 845 -13.75 11.01 -4.58
CA GLN A 845 -13.07 9.98 -3.80
C GLN A 845 -13.77 9.79 -2.44
N PRO A 846 -14.81 8.95 -2.34
CA PRO A 846 -15.70 8.88 -1.18
C PRO A 846 -15.02 8.58 0.18
N CYS A 847 -13.86 7.92 0.18
CA CYS A 847 -13.14 7.60 1.42
C CYS A 847 -12.12 8.67 1.85
N PHE A 848 -11.88 9.72 1.05
CA PHE A 848 -10.88 10.76 1.34
C PHE A 848 -11.06 11.39 2.73
N GLY A 849 -12.29 11.82 3.05
CA GLY A 849 -12.62 12.45 4.33
C GLY A 849 -12.35 11.53 5.52
N ALA A 850 -12.72 10.25 5.42
CA ALA A 850 -12.43 9.27 6.47
C ALA A 850 -10.91 9.06 6.68
N VAL A 851 -10.11 9.03 5.60
CA VAL A 851 -8.65 8.96 5.70
C VAL A 851 -8.08 10.21 6.39
N CYS A 852 -8.52 11.41 6.00
CA CYS A 852 -8.12 12.66 6.64
C CYS A 852 -8.40 12.65 8.14
N ARG A 853 -9.53 12.07 8.54
CA ARG A 853 -9.92 11.99 9.94
C ARG A 853 -9.10 10.99 10.73
N LEU A 854 -8.78 9.83 10.17
CA LEU A 854 -7.84 8.88 10.78
C LEU A 854 -6.44 9.52 10.95
N ALA A 855 -5.94 10.16 9.90
CA ALA A 855 -4.65 10.85 9.92
C ALA A 855 -4.59 11.93 11.01
N LYS A 856 -5.61 12.80 11.07
CA LYS A 856 -5.70 13.86 12.09
C LYS A 856 -5.93 13.32 13.49
N ARG A 857 -6.72 12.25 13.64
CA ARG A 857 -6.91 11.60 14.94
C ARG A 857 -5.59 11.05 15.46
N TRP A 858 -4.80 10.41 14.60
CA TRP A 858 -3.48 9.89 14.94
C TRP A 858 -2.49 11.00 15.30
N LEU A 859 -2.41 12.07 14.48
CA LEU A 859 -1.56 13.23 14.78
C LEU A 859 -1.92 13.84 16.14
N ALA A 860 -3.21 14.00 16.43
CA ALA A 860 -3.68 14.53 17.70
C ALA A 860 -3.36 13.63 18.89
N ALA A 861 -3.62 12.33 18.76
CA ALA A 861 -3.36 11.37 19.82
C ALA A 861 -1.86 11.20 20.10
N GLN A 862 -1.02 11.29 19.06
CA GLN A 862 0.44 11.32 19.15
C GLN A 862 1.03 12.69 19.49
N LEU A 863 0.18 13.68 19.80
CA LEU A 863 0.57 15.00 20.30
C LEU A 863 1.30 15.90 19.27
N PHE A 864 0.93 15.81 17.99
CA PHE A 864 1.53 16.55 16.86
C PHE A 864 0.60 17.58 16.20
N SER A 865 -0.60 17.85 16.75
CA SER A 865 -1.60 18.73 16.12
C SER A 865 -1.16 20.18 15.88
N GLU A 866 -0.20 20.69 16.66
CA GLU A 866 0.37 22.04 16.47
C GLU A 866 1.46 22.05 15.40
N ASP A 867 2.16 20.93 15.23
CA ASP A 867 3.27 20.78 14.30
C ASP A 867 2.77 20.52 12.87
N ILE A 868 1.75 19.68 12.74
CA ILE A 868 1.06 19.40 11.50
C ILE A 868 -0.41 19.75 11.70
N THR A 869 -0.80 20.92 11.18
CA THR A 869 -2.15 21.44 11.33
C THR A 869 -3.19 20.59 10.59
N GLU A 870 -4.47 20.76 10.91
CA GLU A 870 -5.56 20.04 10.23
C GLU A 870 -5.56 20.28 8.71
N ASP A 871 -5.29 21.52 8.27
CA ASP A 871 -5.24 21.88 6.85
C ASP A 871 -4.03 21.24 6.15
N THR A 872 -2.87 21.18 6.83
CA THR A 872 -1.67 20.49 6.35
C THR A 872 -1.92 18.98 6.22
N ALA A 873 -2.54 18.36 7.22
CA ALA A 873 -2.88 16.94 7.20
C ALA A 873 -3.85 16.61 6.05
N ASP A 874 -4.83 17.47 5.79
CA ASP A 874 -5.75 17.31 4.65
C ASP A 874 -4.98 17.31 3.30
N LEU A 875 -3.97 18.17 3.14
CA LEU A 875 -3.12 18.23 1.93
C LEU A 875 -2.20 17.01 1.79
N LEU A 876 -1.62 16.54 2.89
CA LEU A 876 -0.81 15.31 2.91
C LEU A 876 -1.63 14.09 2.51
N VAL A 877 -2.89 14.01 2.96
CA VAL A 877 -3.79 12.93 2.53
C VAL A 877 -4.24 13.14 1.09
N ALA A 878 -4.50 14.37 0.66
CA ALA A 878 -4.90 14.65 -0.73
C ALA A 878 -3.83 14.19 -1.74
N SER A 879 -2.53 14.28 -1.39
CA SER A 879 -1.46 13.78 -2.26
C SER A 879 -1.58 12.27 -2.52
N LEU A 880 -2.07 11.48 -1.56
CA LEU A 880 -2.25 10.02 -1.70
C LEU A 880 -3.32 9.65 -2.76
N PHE A 881 -4.28 10.53 -3.00
CA PHE A 881 -5.34 10.32 -4.00
C PHE A 881 -4.97 10.93 -5.36
N LEU A 882 -4.26 12.07 -5.35
CA LEU A 882 -3.89 12.81 -6.56
C LEU A 882 -2.62 12.25 -7.21
N GLN A 883 -1.70 11.69 -6.42
CA GLN A 883 -0.45 11.06 -6.84
C GLN A 883 -0.29 9.72 -6.12
N PRO A 884 -1.08 8.70 -6.49
CA PRO A 884 -1.14 7.46 -5.74
C PRO A 884 0.07 6.54 -5.93
N ALA A 885 0.95 6.81 -6.90
CA ALA A 885 2.06 5.95 -7.26
C ALA A 885 2.96 5.63 -6.05
N PRO A 886 3.41 4.37 -5.88
CA PRO A 886 3.26 3.23 -6.80
C PRO A 886 1.95 2.42 -6.62
N PHE A 887 0.99 2.94 -5.87
CA PHE A 887 -0.33 2.33 -5.65
C PHE A 887 -1.39 2.96 -6.56
N THR A 888 -2.62 2.46 -6.48
CA THR A 888 -3.83 3.12 -6.99
C THR A 888 -4.39 4.08 -5.93
N PRO A 889 -5.32 5.02 -6.25
CA PRO A 889 -5.98 5.80 -5.20
C PRO A 889 -6.59 4.89 -4.12
N PRO A 890 -6.49 5.23 -2.82
CA PRO A 890 -7.08 4.41 -1.76
C PRO A 890 -8.59 4.21 -1.95
N GLY A 891 -9.06 2.97 -1.87
CA GLY A 891 -10.48 2.61 -1.85
C GLY A 891 -11.04 2.36 -0.44
N SER A 892 -10.21 2.39 0.60
CA SER A 892 -10.63 2.24 2.00
C SER A 892 -9.90 3.20 2.96
N PRO A 893 -10.53 3.56 4.10
CA PRO A 893 -9.89 4.39 5.12
C PRO A 893 -8.59 3.79 5.66
N GLN A 894 -8.57 2.47 5.91
CA GLN A 894 -7.41 1.78 6.45
C GLN A 894 -6.21 1.81 5.49
N ALA A 895 -6.42 1.49 4.21
CA ALA A 895 -5.34 1.53 3.22
C ALA A 895 -4.77 2.94 3.07
N GLY A 896 -5.65 3.96 3.03
CA GLY A 896 -5.23 5.36 3.01
C GLY A 896 -4.42 5.77 4.24
N PHE A 897 -4.83 5.32 5.43
CA PHE A 897 -4.12 5.61 6.68
C PHE A 897 -2.73 4.96 6.76
N LEU A 898 -2.60 3.70 6.33
CA LEU A 898 -1.29 3.04 6.23
C LEU A 898 -0.36 3.78 5.26
N ARG A 899 -0.88 4.23 4.12
CA ARG A 899 -0.12 5.02 3.15
C ARG A 899 0.25 6.41 3.65
N PHE A 900 -0.59 7.04 4.48
CA PHE A 900 -0.25 8.29 5.17
C PHE A 900 0.94 8.12 6.13
N LEU A 901 0.95 7.07 6.95
CA LEU A 901 2.08 6.78 7.84
C LEU A 901 3.36 6.48 7.04
N ARG A 902 3.24 5.78 5.91
CA ARG A 902 4.36 5.54 4.99
C ARG A 902 4.87 6.85 4.37
N LEU A 903 4.00 7.74 3.92
CA LEU A 903 4.39 9.05 3.37
C LEU A 903 5.21 9.84 4.39
N LEU A 904 4.71 9.97 5.63
CA LEU A 904 5.42 10.68 6.68
C LEU A 904 6.80 10.08 6.98
N SER A 905 6.87 8.76 7.13
CA SER A 905 8.10 8.07 7.54
C SER A 905 9.16 7.94 6.44
N ALA A 906 8.75 7.90 5.17
CA ALA A 906 9.63 7.50 4.07
C ALA A 906 9.93 8.59 3.06
N PHE A 907 9.10 9.63 2.99
CA PHE A 907 9.32 10.71 2.03
C PHE A 907 10.58 11.51 2.40
N ASP A 908 11.41 11.82 1.41
CA ASP A 908 12.61 12.61 1.59
C ASP A 908 12.28 14.10 1.62
N TRP A 909 11.84 14.58 2.78
CA TRP A 909 11.54 15.98 3.07
C TRP A 909 12.75 16.92 2.90
N ARG A 910 13.97 16.38 2.88
CA ARG A 910 15.19 17.19 2.76
C ARG A 910 15.42 17.59 1.32
N ASN A 911 15.33 16.63 0.39
CA ASN A 911 15.75 16.84 -1.00
C ASN A 911 14.59 16.95 -1.99
N ASN A 912 13.34 16.68 -1.58
CA ASN A 912 12.19 16.73 -2.47
C ASN A 912 11.04 17.60 -1.91
N PRO A 913 10.41 18.44 -2.74
CA PRO A 913 9.15 19.10 -2.40
C PRO A 913 7.98 18.13 -2.61
N LEU A 914 6.99 18.16 -1.70
CA LEU A 914 5.72 17.45 -1.94
C LEU A 914 4.80 18.33 -2.79
N VAL A 915 4.47 17.89 -4.00
CA VAL A 915 3.59 18.65 -4.92
C VAL A 915 2.17 18.10 -4.84
N VAL A 916 1.21 18.93 -4.43
CA VAL A 916 -0.22 18.56 -4.36
C VAL A 916 -0.97 19.24 -5.49
N ASN A 917 -1.13 18.54 -6.62
CA ASN A 917 -1.74 19.08 -7.83
C ASN A 917 -3.28 19.09 -7.78
N LEU A 918 -3.81 19.98 -6.95
CA LEU A 918 -5.24 20.18 -6.78
C LEU A 918 -5.90 20.55 -8.12
N ASN A 919 -7.00 19.87 -8.46
CA ASN A 919 -7.75 20.05 -9.72
C ASN A 919 -6.91 19.90 -11.01
N LYS A 920 -5.75 19.22 -10.96
CA LYS A 920 -4.85 19.02 -12.11
C LYS A 920 -4.43 20.35 -12.79
N GLN A 921 -4.24 21.41 -12.00
CA GLN A 921 -3.89 22.75 -12.51
C GLN A 921 -2.40 22.90 -12.83
N LEU A 922 -1.52 22.08 -12.26
CA LEU A 922 -0.09 22.08 -12.53
C LEU A 922 0.24 21.19 -13.73
N THR A 923 1.04 21.73 -14.63
CA THR A 923 1.64 21.09 -15.80
C THR A 923 3.00 20.46 -15.46
N ALA A 924 3.49 19.52 -16.27
CA ALA A 924 4.79 18.87 -16.03
C ALA A 924 5.97 19.88 -15.98
N ALA A 925 5.92 20.96 -16.76
CA ALA A 925 6.92 22.03 -16.72
C ALA A 925 6.91 22.80 -15.38
N GLU A 926 5.74 22.96 -14.76
CA GLU A 926 5.65 23.59 -13.45
C GLU A 926 6.17 22.69 -12.33
N TYR A 927 6.10 21.36 -12.48
CA TYR A 927 6.74 20.43 -11.53
C TYR A 927 8.26 20.58 -11.52
N THR A 928 8.86 20.67 -12.71
CA THR A 928 10.31 20.86 -12.83
C THR A 928 10.73 22.23 -12.32
N GLU A 929 9.95 23.29 -12.60
CA GLU A 929 10.16 24.62 -12.03
C GLU A 929 10.13 24.60 -10.50
N ILE A 930 9.09 23.99 -9.90
CA ILE A 930 8.96 23.88 -8.44
C ILE A 930 10.17 23.17 -7.84
N LYS A 931 10.63 22.07 -8.45
CA LYS A 931 11.79 21.31 -7.97
C LYS A 931 13.08 22.14 -8.07
N ASN A 932 13.29 22.84 -9.17
CA ASN A 932 14.47 23.69 -9.37
C ASN A 932 14.49 24.85 -8.37
N ASP A 933 13.37 25.55 -8.20
CA ASP A 933 13.22 26.65 -7.24
C ASP A 933 13.43 26.16 -5.79
N PHE A 934 12.87 25.00 -5.46
CA PHE A 934 13.04 24.35 -4.15
C PHE A 934 14.51 24.06 -3.85
N MET A 935 15.23 23.47 -4.81
CA MET A 935 16.66 23.16 -4.65
C MET A 935 17.51 24.43 -4.54
N ALA A 936 17.23 25.43 -5.36
CA ALA A 936 17.95 26.70 -5.35
C ALA A 936 17.78 27.48 -4.04
N SER A 937 16.61 27.36 -3.40
CA SER A 937 16.25 28.14 -2.20
C SER A 937 16.19 27.32 -0.91
N ARG A 938 16.63 26.05 -0.93
CA ARG A 938 16.32 25.04 0.10
C ARG A 938 16.60 25.48 1.53
N GLU A 939 17.71 26.20 1.75
CA GLU A 939 18.14 26.67 3.07
C GLU A 939 17.17 27.67 3.71
N SER A 940 16.42 28.42 2.89
CA SER A 940 15.45 29.41 3.35
C SER A 940 14.02 28.87 3.48
N LEU A 941 13.78 27.65 2.99
CA LEU A 941 12.46 27.01 2.94
C LEU A 941 12.18 26.16 4.18
N PRO A 942 10.90 25.97 4.56
CA PRO A 942 10.53 25.12 5.68
C PRO A 942 11.02 23.67 5.50
N VAL A 943 11.15 22.96 6.62
CA VAL A 943 11.64 21.57 6.63
C VAL A 943 10.70 20.63 5.90
N MET A 944 9.39 20.83 6.08
CA MET A 944 8.33 20.21 5.30
C MET A 944 7.88 21.24 4.27
N PHE A 945 8.02 20.95 2.97
CA PHE A 945 7.63 21.85 1.91
C PHE A 945 6.53 21.21 1.05
N ILE A 946 5.38 21.88 0.98
CA ILE A 946 4.20 21.48 0.22
C ILE A 946 3.90 22.56 -0.82
N ALA A 947 4.03 22.20 -2.10
CA ALA A 947 3.63 23.05 -3.20
C ALA A 947 2.19 22.74 -3.64
N THR A 948 1.44 23.78 -3.99
CA THR A 948 0.08 23.70 -4.53
C THR A 948 -0.05 24.63 -5.75
N PRO A 949 -1.09 24.53 -6.58
CA PRO A 949 -1.29 25.44 -7.70
C PRO A 949 -1.29 26.94 -7.34
N LYS A 950 -1.67 27.27 -6.10
CA LYS A 950 -1.73 28.66 -5.59
C LYS A 950 -0.51 29.09 -4.80
N ASP A 951 0.39 28.15 -4.48
CA ASP A 951 1.62 28.43 -3.77
C ASP A 951 2.69 27.43 -4.17
N LYS A 952 3.60 27.89 -5.03
CA LYS A 952 4.67 27.09 -5.61
C LYS A 952 6.02 27.28 -4.91
N LYS A 953 6.18 28.36 -4.14
CA LYS A 953 7.50 28.86 -3.73
C LYS A 953 7.68 28.99 -2.21
N THR A 954 6.59 29.18 -1.45
CA THR A 954 6.71 29.58 -0.03
C THR A 954 6.28 28.50 0.96
N SER A 955 5.42 27.57 0.53
CA SER A 955 4.84 26.52 1.38
C SER A 955 4.04 27.09 2.55
N LEU A 956 3.02 27.88 2.20
CA LEU A 956 2.07 28.59 3.05
C LEU A 956 1.59 27.76 4.25
N TRP A 957 1.28 26.48 4.02
CA TRP A 957 0.68 25.58 5.01
C TRP A 957 1.68 24.96 5.99
N THR A 958 2.98 25.11 5.77
CA THR A 958 4.05 24.53 6.61
C THR A 958 5.19 25.50 6.89
N ARG A 959 5.02 26.78 6.54
CA ARG A 959 6.03 27.82 6.72
C ARG A 959 6.44 27.99 8.19
N ARG A 960 5.50 27.82 9.12
CA ARG A 960 5.73 28.04 10.57
C ARG A 960 6.13 26.77 11.31
N ALA A 961 5.58 25.63 10.92
CA ALA A 961 5.75 24.34 11.57
C ALA A 961 5.61 23.22 10.52
N PRO A 962 6.23 22.04 10.74
CA PRO A 962 6.97 21.64 11.94
C PRO A 962 8.40 22.22 12.02
N SER A 963 9.01 22.16 13.20
CA SER A 963 10.47 22.32 13.34
C SER A 963 11.21 21.06 12.86
N VAL A 964 12.53 21.15 12.63
CA VAL A 964 13.36 19.98 12.25
C VAL A 964 13.18 18.82 13.24
N GLN A 965 13.25 19.13 14.54
CA GLN A 965 13.19 18.14 15.62
C GLN A 965 11.81 17.48 15.68
N MET A 966 10.75 18.26 15.52
CA MET A 966 9.40 17.72 15.55
C MET A 966 9.09 16.90 14.30
N LEU A 967 9.56 17.32 13.12
CA LEU A 967 9.44 16.49 11.91
C LEU A 967 10.17 15.15 12.07
N GLN A 968 11.41 15.14 12.57
CA GLN A 968 12.15 13.90 12.84
C GLN A 968 11.41 12.97 13.81
N ARG A 969 10.79 13.55 14.86
CA ARG A 969 9.98 12.79 15.80
C ARG A 969 8.74 12.21 15.14
N VAL A 970 8.01 12.99 14.35
CA VAL A 970 6.84 12.52 13.57
C VAL A 970 7.25 11.37 12.65
N MET A 971 8.34 11.50 11.89
CA MET A 971 8.85 10.46 11.00
C MET A 971 9.13 9.15 11.74
N THR A 972 9.79 9.25 12.90
CA THR A 972 10.14 8.08 13.74
C THR A 972 8.89 7.39 14.28
N VAL A 973 7.96 8.16 14.85
CA VAL A 973 6.71 7.61 15.40
C VAL A 973 5.82 7.04 14.30
N ALA A 974 5.79 7.66 13.11
CA ALA A 974 5.08 7.13 11.95
C ALA A 974 5.68 5.80 11.47
N ALA A 975 7.01 5.68 11.43
CA ALA A 975 7.69 4.45 11.03
C ALA A 975 7.40 3.29 11.99
N GLU A 976 7.50 3.53 13.30
CA GLU A 976 7.18 2.52 14.32
C GLU A 976 5.68 2.20 14.36
N SER A 977 4.80 3.21 14.21
CA SER A 977 3.35 2.99 14.13
C SER A 977 2.98 2.12 12.93
N LEU A 978 3.57 2.38 11.76
CA LEU A 978 3.35 1.59 10.55
C LEU A 978 3.79 0.15 10.76
N LYS A 979 5.02 -0.05 11.25
CA LYS A 979 5.60 -1.37 11.52
C LYS A 979 4.76 -2.19 12.50
N VAL A 980 4.35 -1.58 13.61
CA VAL A 980 3.47 -2.23 14.60
C VAL A 980 2.15 -2.57 13.95
N LEU A 981 1.44 -1.58 13.38
CA LEU A 981 0.10 -1.77 12.83
C LEU A 981 0.06 -2.83 11.73
N GLU A 982 0.99 -2.81 10.77
CA GLU A 982 1.05 -3.82 9.70
C GLU A 982 1.18 -5.24 10.26
N HIS A 983 2.01 -5.40 11.30
CA HIS A 983 2.15 -6.69 11.97
C HIS A 983 0.85 -7.11 12.68
N GLN A 984 0.19 -6.21 13.42
CA GLN A 984 -1.06 -6.53 14.14
C GLN A 984 -2.21 -6.87 13.18
N LEU A 985 -2.28 -6.18 12.04
CA LEU A 985 -3.32 -6.38 11.03
C LEU A 985 -3.16 -7.72 10.30
N MET A 986 -1.92 -8.16 10.08
CA MET A 986 -1.62 -9.42 9.38
C MET A 986 -1.46 -10.63 10.31
N ASP A 987 -1.23 -10.42 11.61
CA ASP A 987 -1.17 -11.51 12.60
C ASP A 987 -2.57 -12.04 12.95
N GLY A 988 -2.88 -13.23 12.42
CA GLY A 988 -4.13 -13.93 12.68
C GLY A 988 -4.21 -14.67 14.02
N SER A 989 -3.16 -14.66 14.85
CA SER A 989 -3.09 -15.46 16.08
C SER A 989 -3.98 -14.94 17.21
N GLN A 990 -4.13 -13.61 17.36
CA GLN A 990 -4.91 -12.97 18.41
C GLN A 990 -5.59 -11.68 17.92
N ILE A 991 -6.69 -11.28 18.58
CA ILE A 991 -7.28 -9.95 18.41
C ILE A 991 -6.40 -8.98 19.19
N GLN A 992 -5.65 -8.15 18.47
CA GLN A 992 -4.75 -7.18 19.05
C GLN A 992 -5.43 -5.81 19.15
N ASP A 993 -5.10 -5.06 20.21
CA ASP A 993 -5.56 -3.67 20.35
C ASP A 993 -4.79 -2.76 19.39
N VAL A 994 -5.43 -2.46 18.25
CA VAL A 994 -4.87 -1.57 17.22
C VAL A 994 -4.76 -0.11 17.68
N ARG A 995 -5.40 0.28 18.80
CA ARG A 995 -5.30 1.64 19.34
C ARG A 995 -3.94 1.92 19.97
N VAL A 996 -3.08 0.91 20.13
CA VAL A 996 -1.72 1.10 20.67
C VAL A 996 -0.93 2.15 19.89
N ILE A 997 -1.11 2.23 18.57
CA ILE A 997 -0.46 3.22 17.71
C ILE A 997 -1.01 4.65 17.86
N MET A 998 -2.11 4.81 18.62
CA MET A 998 -2.69 6.11 18.96
C MET A 998 -2.21 6.59 20.35
N ARG A 999 -1.58 5.72 21.15
CA ARG A 999 -1.13 6.08 22.50
C ARG A 999 0.30 6.64 22.45
N PRO A 1000 0.55 7.88 22.89
CA PRO A 1000 1.88 8.45 22.91
C PRO A 1000 2.70 7.86 24.07
N PRO A 1001 4.02 7.68 23.91
CA PRO A 1001 4.90 7.24 25.00
C PRO A 1001 5.06 8.36 26.05
N LEU A 1002 4.21 8.36 27.08
CA LEU A 1002 4.19 9.42 28.11
C LEU A 1002 5.45 9.47 28.99
N HIS A 1003 6.26 8.41 29.02
CA HIS A 1003 7.52 8.37 29.78
C HIS A 1003 8.59 9.33 29.26
N ALA A 1004 8.43 9.87 28.05
CA ALA A 1004 9.37 10.81 27.45
C ALA A 1004 9.21 12.25 27.97
N TYR A 1005 8.14 12.54 28.72
CA TYR A 1005 7.81 13.89 29.19
C TYR A 1005 8.24 14.11 30.64
N ASP A 1006 8.59 15.35 30.97
CA ASP A 1006 9.15 15.70 32.28
C ASP A 1006 8.07 15.91 33.33
N VAL A 1007 6.90 16.42 32.94
CA VAL A 1007 5.75 16.66 33.82
C VAL A 1007 4.46 16.25 33.13
N LEU A 1008 3.54 15.64 33.88
CA LEU A 1008 2.19 15.29 33.43
C LEU A 1008 1.14 16.01 34.27
N ILE A 1009 0.28 16.80 33.64
CA ILE A 1009 -0.84 17.50 34.27
C ILE A 1009 -2.12 16.70 33.98
N TYR A 1010 -2.66 16.05 35.00
CA TYR A 1010 -3.89 15.27 34.91
C TYR A 1010 -5.11 16.16 35.08
N LEU A 1011 -6.05 16.07 34.14
CA LEU A 1011 -7.27 16.87 34.10
C LEU A 1011 -8.43 16.11 34.74
N ASN A 1012 -9.40 16.84 35.28
CA ASN A 1012 -10.65 16.30 35.80
C ASN A 1012 -11.59 15.95 34.64
N PRO A 1013 -11.96 14.66 34.44
CA PRO A 1013 -12.79 14.24 33.31
C PRO A 1013 -14.15 14.95 33.21
N LYS A 1014 -14.72 15.41 34.33
CA LYS A 1014 -15.98 16.18 34.33
C LYS A 1014 -15.87 17.48 33.52
N HIS A 1015 -14.69 18.09 33.50
CA HIS A 1015 -14.44 19.36 32.83
C HIS A 1015 -13.83 19.24 31.44
N VAL A 1016 -13.53 18.02 30.97
CA VAL A 1016 -13.06 17.77 29.59
C VAL A 1016 -14.27 17.56 28.68
N PRO A 1017 -14.65 18.52 27.80
CA PRO A 1017 -15.94 18.45 27.11
C PRO A 1017 -15.99 17.37 26.01
N LEU A 1018 -14.86 17.09 25.36
CA LEU A 1018 -14.72 16.09 24.28
C LEU A 1018 -14.32 14.69 24.79
N LEU A 1019 -14.45 14.42 26.09
CA LEU A 1019 -14.01 13.17 26.73
C LEU A 1019 -14.49 11.89 26.04
N ARG A 1020 -15.69 11.90 25.43
CA ARG A 1020 -16.25 10.75 24.71
C ARG A 1020 -15.46 10.33 23.47
N HIS A 1021 -14.63 11.23 22.93
CA HIS A 1021 -13.82 11.04 21.73
C HIS A 1021 -12.35 10.69 22.06
N ALA A 1022 -12.00 10.57 23.34
CA ALA A 1022 -10.67 10.14 23.77
C ALA A 1022 -10.36 8.76 23.18
N VAL A 1023 -9.09 8.47 22.89
CA VAL A 1023 -8.65 7.14 22.39
C VAL A 1023 -9.08 6.03 23.35
N ASP A 1024 -8.94 6.31 24.66
CA ASP A 1024 -9.35 5.45 25.75
C ASP A 1024 -10.41 6.18 26.61
N PRO A 1025 -11.68 6.19 26.17
CA PRO A 1025 -12.73 6.90 26.89
C PRO A 1025 -13.02 6.18 28.22
N PRO A 1026 -13.19 6.93 29.33
CA PRO A 1026 -13.50 6.32 30.62
C PRO A 1026 -14.91 5.69 30.62
N ALA A 1027 -15.09 4.61 31.37
CA ALA A 1027 -16.39 3.93 31.50
C ALA A 1027 -17.49 4.83 32.11
N VAL A 1028 -17.11 5.86 32.86
CA VAL A 1028 -18.04 6.80 33.49
C VAL A 1028 -18.38 7.92 32.51
N THR A 1029 -19.66 8.00 32.13
CA THR A 1029 -20.19 9.10 31.31
C THR A 1029 -20.85 10.17 32.18
N PHE A 1030 -20.92 11.40 31.66
CA PHE A 1030 -21.55 12.53 32.34
C PHE A 1030 -22.61 13.13 31.44
N SER A 1031 -23.76 13.53 32.00
CA SER A 1031 -24.69 14.41 31.27
C SER A 1031 -24.03 15.77 31.05
N ARG A 1032 -24.07 16.25 29.81
CA ARG A 1032 -23.46 17.53 29.39
C ARG A 1032 -24.50 18.51 28.81
N GLY A 1033 -25.75 18.40 29.25
CA GLY A 1033 -26.83 19.34 28.90
C GLY A 1033 -27.44 19.15 27.50
N VAL A 1034 -27.43 17.92 26.97
CA VAL A 1034 -28.01 17.56 25.66
C VAL A 1034 -29.00 16.41 25.82
N MET A 1035 -30.11 16.46 25.08
CA MET A 1035 -31.15 15.42 25.04
C MET A 1035 -30.99 14.51 23.82
N SER A 1036 -31.48 13.27 23.88
CA SER A 1036 -31.34 12.25 22.83
C SER A 1036 -32.34 12.35 21.66
N ASN A 1037 -33.24 13.34 21.65
CA ASN A 1037 -34.30 13.48 20.65
C ASN A 1037 -33.91 14.46 19.52
N ALA A 1038 -34.65 14.43 18.40
CA ALA A 1038 -34.44 15.32 17.25
C ALA A 1038 -34.26 16.80 17.64
N ALA A 1039 -33.36 17.49 16.93
CA ALA A 1039 -32.95 18.88 17.18
C ALA A 1039 -34.14 19.84 17.30
N ASP A 1040 -34.00 20.89 18.12
CA ASP A 1040 -35.03 21.92 18.23
C ASP A 1040 -35.21 22.66 16.88
N GLN A 1041 -36.46 22.98 16.54
CA GLN A 1041 -36.74 23.94 15.46
C GLN A 1041 -36.22 25.34 15.83
N ALA A 1042 -35.95 26.16 14.81
CA ALA A 1042 -35.39 27.50 14.95
C ALA A 1042 -36.03 28.34 16.08
N GLY A 1043 -35.18 28.94 16.93
CA GLY A 1043 -35.57 29.73 18.10
C GLY A 1043 -34.92 29.22 19.39
N GLY A 1044 -35.30 29.80 20.54
CA GLY A 1044 -34.78 29.40 21.86
C GLY A 1044 -33.69 30.30 22.43
N ALA A 1045 -33.15 29.88 23.59
CA ALA A 1045 -32.03 30.54 24.26
C ALA A 1045 -30.72 30.26 23.51
N PHE A 1046 -29.84 31.24 23.41
CA PHE A 1046 -28.57 31.06 22.69
C PHE A 1046 -27.61 30.20 23.52
N PRO A 1047 -27.00 29.14 22.96
CA PRO A 1047 -26.18 28.21 23.72
C PRO A 1047 -24.81 28.74 24.13
N VAL A 1048 -24.13 27.98 25.00
CA VAL A 1048 -22.69 28.13 25.26
C VAL A 1048 -21.92 27.57 24.06
N VAL A 1049 -21.30 28.46 23.28
CA VAL A 1049 -20.59 28.12 22.04
C VAL A 1049 -19.08 28.15 22.27
N ASP A 1050 -18.35 27.23 21.62
CA ASP A 1050 -16.87 27.25 21.57
C ASP A 1050 -16.16 27.25 22.93
N TYR A 1051 -16.81 26.70 23.97
CA TYR A 1051 -16.26 26.64 25.31
C TYR A 1051 -15.52 25.33 25.57
N ASN A 1052 -14.19 25.35 25.43
CA ASN A 1052 -13.31 24.24 25.81
C ASN A 1052 -12.29 24.69 26.87
N PRO A 1053 -12.51 24.42 28.17
CA PRO A 1053 -11.62 24.89 29.23
C PRO A 1053 -10.22 24.28 29.13
N VAL A 1054 -10.06 23.09 28.53
CA VAL A 1054 -8.74 22.47 28.32
C VAL A 1054 -7.91 23.27 27.33
N SER A 1055 -8.52 23.66 26.20
CA SER A 1055 -7.85 24.48 25.18
C SER A 1055 -7.51 25.86 25.70
N LEU A 1056 -8.43 26.51 26.44
CA LEU A 1056 -8.20 27.81 27.05
C LEU A 1056 -7.02 27.76 28.05
N TYR A 1057 -7.04 26.78 28.95
CA TYR A 1057 -5.97 26.57 29.92
C TYR A 1057 -4.62 26.25 29.25
N LEU A 1058 -4.62 25.45 28.18
CA LEU A 1058 -3.41 25.15 27.42
C LEU A 1058 -2.82 26.41 26.75
N THR A 1059 -3.68 27.31 26.24
CA THR A 1059 -3.25 28.61 25.70
C THR A 1059 -2.61 29.47 26.79
N GLU A 1060 -3.26 29.61 27.95
CA GLU A 1060 -2.70 30.37 29.08
C GLU A 1060 -1.36 29.81 29.55
N LEU A 1061 -1.21 28.49 29.63
CA LEU A 1061 0.08 27.83 29.96
C LEU A 1061 1.18 28.18 28.96
N ARG A 1062 0.84 28.19 27.66
CA ARG A 1062 1.81 28.51 26.59
C ARG A 1062 2.18 29.98 26.59
N GLU A 1063 1.24 30.88 26.85
CA GLU A 1063 1.50 32.31 26.97
C GLU A 1063 2.38 32.61 28.20
N ALA A 1064 2.14 31.94 29.32
CA ALA A 1064 2.88 32.16 30.56
C ALA A 1064 4.28 31.49 30.58
N PHE A 1065 4.39 30.27 30.04
CA PHE A 1065 5.58 29.41 30.22
C PHE A 1065 6.15 28.85 28.92
N GLY A 1066 5.67 29.30 27.76
CA GLY A 1066 6.11 28.83 26.45
C GLY A 1066 7.60 29.01 26.20
N ASP A 1067 8.25 29.97 26.85
CA ASP A 1067 9.71 30.18 26.75
C ASP A 1067 10.52 29.12 27.51
N LEU A 1068 9.92 28.47 28.51
CA LEU A 1068 10.57 27.51 29.40
C LEU A 1068 10.24 26.05 29.05
N ALA A 1069 9.01 25.79 28.57
CA ALA A 1069 8.52 24.44 28.32
C ALA A 1069 7.69 24.35 27.03
N LEU A 1070 7.51 23.11 26.57
CA LEU A 1070 6.59 22.74 25.50
C LEU A 1070 5.40 22.00 26.11
N PHE A 1071 4.18 22.36 25.69
CA PHE A 1071 2.93 21.81 26.22
C PHE A 1071 2.14 21.10 25.13
N PHE A 1072 1.76 19.86 25.43
CA PHE A 1072 1.13 18.95 24.48
C PHE A 1072 -0.14 18.33 25.07
N CYS A 1073 -1.22 18.28 24.30
CA CYS A 1073 -2.46 17.63 24.71
C CYS A 1073 -3.18 17.07 23.47
N ASP A 1074 -3.85 15.94 23.62
CA ASP A 1074 -4.80 15.47 22.60
C ASP A 1074 -6.06 16.38 22.65
N PRO A 1075 -6.35 17.18 21.60
CA PRO A 1075 -7.50 18.07 21.57
C PRO A 1075 -8.84 17.32 21.60
N TYR A 1076 -8.88 16.04 21.24
CA TYR A 1076 -10.12 15.26 21.15
C TYR A 1076 -10.38 14.43 22.41
N GLY A 1077 -10.43 15.10 23.56
CA GLY A 1077 -10.81 14.46 24.83
C GLY A 1077 -9.63 13.93 25.66
N GLY A 1078 -8.40 14.33 25.34
CA GLY A 1078 -7.23 14.06 26.16
C GLY A 1078 -7.43 14.51 27.61
N THR A 1079 -7.03 13.65 28.55
CA THR A 1079 -7.15 13.93 30.00
C THR A 1079 -5.81 14.26 30.64
N VAL A 1080 -4.74 14.37 29.84
CA VAL A 1080 -3.38 14.65 30.31
C VAL A 1080 -2.75 15.69 29.39
N ILE A 1081 -2.25 16.78 29.99
CA ILE A 1081 -1.33 17.70 29.31
C ILE A 1081 0.09 17.26 29.66
N SER A 1082 0.86 16.91 28.63
CA SER A 1082 2.25 16.49 28.76
C SER A 1082 3.17 17.70 28.56
N VAL A 1083 4.17 17.84 29.43
CA VAL A 1083 5.07 18.99 29.45
C VAL A 1083 6.51 18.49 29.28
N LEU A 1084 7.26 19.17 28.42
CA LEU A 1084 8.68 18.91 28.19
C LEU A 1084 9.47 20.20 28.41
N TRP A 1085 10.48 20.15 29.27
CA TRP A 1085 11.35 21.29 29.54
C TRP A 1085 12.24 21.60 28.34
N LYS A 1086 12.40 22.87 27.99
CA LYS A 1086 13.36 23.31 26.98
C LYS A 1086 14.76 23.30 27.62
N PRO A 1087 15.73 22.48 27.15
CA PRO A 1087 17.04 22.39 27.82
C PRO A 1087 17.77 23.74 27.95
N LYS A 1088 17.63 24.61 26.93
CA LYS A 1088 18.22 25.95 26.94
C LYS A 1088 17.67 26.86 28.03
N ALA A 1089 16.44 26.62 28.51
CA ALA A 1089 15.82 27.45 29.53
C ALA A 1089 16.50 27.29 30.90
N PHE A 1090 17.12 26.14 31.15
CA PHE A 1090 17.76 25.76 32.41
C PHE A 1090 19.26 26.09 32.49
N VAL A 1091 19.83 26.66 31.43
CA VAL A 1091 21.19 27.20 31.47
C VAL A 1091 21.20 28.47 32.33
N PRO A 1092 22.06 28.58 33.37
CA PRO A 1092 22.15 29.78 34.19
C PRO A 1092 22.40 31.03 33.35
N ALA A 1093 21.54 32.03 33.48
CA ALA A 1093 21.64 33.29 32.72
C ALA A 1093 21.92 34.47 33.66
N PRO A 1094 22.71 35.48 33.24
CA PRO A 1094 22.95 36.68 34.05
C PRO A 1094 21.64 37.41 34.35
N PHE A 1095 21.52 37.94 35.55
CA PHE A 1095 20.30 38.63 36.00
C PHE A 1095 19.92 39.81 35.09
N LYS A 1096 18.67 39.81 34.63
CA LYS A 1096 18.01 40.90 33.91
C LYS A 1096 16.58 41.02 34.38
N THR A 1097 16.13 42.23 34.69
CA THR A 1097 14.77 42.52 35.17
C THR A 1097 13.69 42.07 34.19
N SER A 1098 13.94 42.18 32.88
CA SER A 1098 13.01 41.74 31.83
C SER A 1098 12.82 40.22 31.75
N HIS A 1099 13.68 39.42 32.37
CA HIS A 1099 13.68 37.95 32.26
C HIS A 1099 13.37 37.27 33.61
N MET A 1100 12.65 37.93 34.53
CA MET A 1100 12.37 37.38 35.87
C MET A 1100 11.15 36.49 35.97
N THR A 1101 10.30 36.44 34.94
CA THR A 1101 9.11 35.59 34.91
C THR A 1101 9.50 34.13 35.15
N ALA A 1102 8.91 33.50 36.19
CA ALA A 1102 9.10 32.11 36.55
C ALA A 1102 10.56 31.68 36.84
N ARG A 1103 11.43 32.62 37.22
CA ARG A 1103 12.84 32.38 37.54
C ARG A 1103 13.19 32.82 38.97
N SER A 1104 14.10 32.11 39.61
CA SER A 1104 14.75 32.50 40.86
C SER A 1104 16.14 33.09 40.59
N VAL A 1105 16.62 33.87 41.56
CA VAL A 1105 17.95 34.49 41.52
C VAL A 1105 18.88 33.71 42.43
N GLU A 1106 20.04 33.31 41.91
CA GLU A 1106 21.14 32.73 42.68
C GLU A 1106 22.31 33.70 42.71
N VAL A 1107 22.85 33.95 43.91
CA VAL A 1107 23.98 34.85 44.13
C VAL A 1107 25.17 34.02 44.60
N THR A 1108 26.20 33.92 43.77
CA THR A 1108 27.47 33.25 44.08
C THR A 1108 28.61 34.27 44.01
N GLY A 1109 29.02 34.80 45.17
CA GLY A 1109 30.04 35.85 45.23
C GLY A 1109 29.55 37.15 44.59
N GLU A 1110 30.29 37.64 43.57
CA GLU A 1110 29.91 38.82 42.77
C GLU A 1110 29.02 38.47 41.55
N GLU A 1111 28.81 37.18 41.25
CA GLU A 1111 27.99 36.77 40.10
C GLU A 1111 26.53 36.54 40.51
N VAL A 1112 25.62 37.23 39.82
CA VAL A 1112 24.16 37.07 39.98
C VAL A 1112 23.60 36.35 38.75
N LYS A 1113 23.15 35.11 38.95
CA LYS A 1113 22.59 34.24 37.91
C LYS A 1113 21.12 33.96 38.19
N THR A 1114 20.43 33.48 37.16
CA THR A 1114 18.99 33.20 37.21
C THR A 1114 18.71 31.86 36.57
N ILE A 1115 17.85 31.09 37.21
CA ILE A 1115 17.41 29.76 36.77
C ILE A 1115 15.89 29.64 36.93
N PRO A 1116 15.21 28.79 36.16
CA PRO A 1116 13.78 28.55 36.33
C PRO A 1116 13.44 28.01 37.73
N ASN A 1117 12.43 28.57 38.40
CA ASN A 1117 11.96 28.07 39.69
C ASN A 1117 10.91 26.97 39.48
N VAL A 1118 11.36 25.72 39.36
CA VAL A 1118 10.49 24.60 38.98
C VAL A 1118 9.36 24.35 39.97
N GLU A 1119 9.63 24.42 41.28
CA GLU A 1119 8.60 24.19 42.30
C GLU A 1119 7.46 25.21 42.19
N ALA A 1120 7.80 26.48 42.01
CA ALA A 1120 6.81 27.54 41.81
C ALA A 1120 6.03 27.33 40.51
N ILE A 1121 6.71 26.98 39.41
CA ILE A 1121 6.05 26.71 38.12
C ILE A 1121 5.05 25.54 38.23
N LEU A 1122 5.43 24.45 38.92
CA LEU A 1122 4.54 23.30 39.13
C LEU A 1122 3.32 23.67 39.97
N GLU A 1123 3.45 24.57 40.94
CA GLU A 1123 2.33 25.09 41.71
C GLU A 1123 1.47 26.03 40.87
N ASP A 1124 2.06 26.91 40.05
CA ASP A 1124 1.34 27.78 39.13
C ASP A 1124 0.49 26.97 38.15
N PHE A 1125 0.99 25.82 37.66
CA PHE A 1125 0.18 24.90 36.86
C PHE A 1125 -1.11 24.49 37.61
N ARG A 1126 -1.03 24.16 38.91
CA ARG A 1126 -2.20 23.81 39.72
C ARG A 1126 -3.13 25.01 39.96
N VAL A 1127 -2.55 26.17 40.26
CA VAL A 1127 -3.29 27.39 40.61
C VAL A 1127 -4.05 27.93 39.40
N MET A 1128 -3.39 28.07 38.25
CA MET A 1128 -4.02 28.50 36.99
C MET A 1128 -5.13 27.54 36.57
N GLY A 1129 -4.92 26.24 36.76
CA GLY A 1129 -5.87 25.20 36.39
C GLY A 1129 -6.91 24.85 37.46
N LYS A 1130 -7.10 25.68 38.50
CA LYS A 1130 -7.94 25.34 39.67
C LYS A 1130 -9.34 24.88 39.25
N GLY A 1131 -9.74 23.69 39.71
CA GLY A 1131 -11.02 23.04 39.38
C GLY A 1131 -10.98 22.16 38.13
N LEU A 1132 -10.15 22.52 37.14
CA LEU A 1132 -9.89 21.71 35.95
C LEU A 1132 -8.79 20.67 36.19
N VAL A 1133 -7.70 21.04 36.86
CA VAL A 1133 -6.55 20.18 37.14
C VAL A 1133 -6.85 19.29 38.35
N LYS A 1134 -6.67 17.98 38.18
CA LYS A 1134 -6.79 16.98 39.23
C LYS A 1134 -5.47 16.80 39.98
N SER A 1135 -4.34 16.71 39.27
CA SER A 1135 -3.01 16.55 39.85
C SER A 1135 -1.92 16.92 38.84
N VAL A 1136 -0.75 17.29 39.35
CA VAL A 1136 0.47 17.55 38.55
C VAL A 1136 1.56 16.61 39.05
N GLU A 1137 2.08 15.76 38.17
CA GLU A 1137 3.09 14.74 38.45
C GLU A 1137 4.41 15.10 37.74
N ALA A 1138 5.47 15.34 38.51
CA ALA A 1138 6.84 15.45 38.00
C ALA A 1138 7.43 14.04 37.80
N ARG A 1139 7.85 13.72 36.56
CA ARG A 1139 8.32 12.38 36.14
C ARG A 1139 9.84 12.26 36.11
N THR A 1140 10.52 13.34 35.80
CA THR A 1140 11.99 13.40 35.76
C THR A 1140 12.46 14.40 36.81
N GLU A 1141 13.74 14.35 37.20
CA GLU A 1141 14.40 15.42 37.96
C GLU A 1141 15.51 16.05 37.11
N LYS A 1142 15.38 15.98 35.78
CA LYS A 1142 16.42 16.43 34.82
C LYS A 1142 16.80 17.91 34.93
N TRP A 1143 16.11 18.68 35.77
CA TRP A 1143 16.42 20.08 36.10
C TRP A 1143 17.28 20.25 37.35
N MET A 1144 17.52 19.20 38.14
CA MET A 1144 18.45 19.23 39.26
C MET A 1144 19.87 18.97 38.74
N PHE A 1145 20.55 20.04 38.31
CA PHE A 1145 21.97 20.02 37.96
C PHE A 1145 22.80 20.78 38.98
#